data_AF-A0A1C1CW00-F1
#
_entry.id   AF-A0A1C1CW00-F1
#
_cell.length_a   1.000
_cell.length_b   1.000
_cell.length_c   1.000
_cell.angle_alpha   90.00
_cell.angle_beta   90.00
_cell.angle_gamma   90.00
#
_symmetry.space_group_name_H-M   'P 1'
#
loop_
_entity.id
_entity.type
_entity.pdbx_description
1 polymer ?
#
loop_
_entity_poly.entity_id
_entity_poly.type
_entity_poly.pdbx_seq_one_letter_code
_entity_poly.pdbx_strand_id
1 'polypeptide(L)'
;MKKEAAKFILEHVFLPPKISQSYHGEAGADELLKRMSQAAHEFADCFSRDSSERRIWAQLQRSISKWVDLYDNGEPCISKIIKILDTMQKDDVLLFYIEPQIAAIVVRNKSRGAIFECFEVFARTDAVLNATDALIRRFPARAVFLPEGRLKNTSFTNELGSAIYKLSVEQLKIAMETTTKAKNTVVEERQSAHPRAVTEWLFGVLGSCGNPVSSHILCKRVHDDVLWKDANLPWRRSGVWLSARVALQTALANAELEGEGHGHYKNFILFLLSRLATTLPATILVPDVLHVLRVKLARRNAKLGPSTFGFVQTAIDEALGSIDENMQRQWTEVVLRDKLKVQPVIHDLLSTELLLKKSSPVLRYIWDRAQTDFAHVVEPYSPPSTAEVILPMRSLPTPAIFERAGDLLSCLVGFELWIEENLGSWLVANIGNPSACQALLELMQKYHAAAKRKYASHPERLSIMLLVMFELWTALDAIATTAHPLLLRYPPEIPSTLFGPLLLSKRGDLERLSRIELHIKSRESRFTASSPSLFNDPTADCFAVKFYDASPSLRELRVKVEQESQKERDDKLVEWEGKKEEYDKLMGKVEAMDCGVWIPRGTDRQGKPYVGKPRHDRYCLKCAQEKKAKAIVISKHEWALPNDDTLCKAVVFELGAPPALVSWRDATFYLLQDVGRSQAIEGPPRQQILLAYPPLKGHTQHGRDRRVTLGSVVKSMLQSHYIKSSLNVDPVFVNNGLVPKMCDTSKTNTSVNRSSTH
;
A
#
# COMPACT_ATOMS: atom_id res chain seq x y z
N MET A 1 13.87 39.68 -5.06
CA MET A 1 14.26 38.45 -5.78
C MET A 1 13.01 37.88 -6.43
N LYS A 2 13.05 37.51 -7.72
CA LYS A 2 11.91 36.88 -8.40
C LYS A 2 11.67 35.46 -7.85
N LYS A 3 10.43 34.96 -7.91
CA LYS A 3 10.06 33.62 -7.39
C LYS A 3 10.86 32.48 -8.03
N GLU A 4 11.09 32.55 -9.34
CA GLU A 4 11.87 31.54 -10.07
C GLU A 4 13.34 31.53 -9.64
N ALA A 5 13.95 32.70 -9.48
CA ALA A 5 15.32 32.82 -8.96
C ALA A 5 15.42 32.35 -7.50
N ALA A 6 14.43 32.67 -6.66
CA ALA A 6 14.38 32.18 -5.28
C ALA A 6 14.31 30.64 -5.24
N LYS A 7 13.47 30.05 -6.08
CA LYS A 7 13.33 28.60 -6.22
C LYS A 7 14.64 27.98 -6.71
N PHE A 8 15.25 28.54 -7.75
CA PHE A 8 16.55 28.10 -8.29
C PHE A 8 17.63 28.10 -7.20
N ILE A 9 17.75 29.19 -6.44
CA ILE A 9 18.73 29.29 -5.35
C ILE A 9 18.44 28.25 -4.28
N LEU A 10 17.18 28.07 -3.87
CA LEU A 10 16.81 27.04 -2.90
C LEU A 10 17.24 25.64 -3.37
N GLU A 11 16.86 25.25 -4.59
CA GLU A 11 17.11 23.92 -5.14
C GLU A 11 18.61 23.66 -5.36
N HIS A 12 19.34 24.62 -5.92
CA HIS A 12 20.74 24.42 -6.31
C HIS A 12 21.74 24.73 -5.20
N VAL A 13 21.46 25.73 -4.37
CA VAL A 13 22.32 26.10 -3.26
C VAL A 13 22.00 25.23 -2.06
N PHE A 14 20.75 25.25 -1.54
CA PHE A 14 20.36 24.58 -0.30
C PHE A 14 20.10 23.08 -0.45
N LEU A 15 19.65 22.63 -1.63
CA LEU A 15 19.41 21.22 -1.93
C LEU A 15 18.41 20.58 -0.94
N PRO A 16 17.15 21.04 -0.90
CA PRO A 16 16.11 20.42 -0.07
C PRO A 16 15.82 18.98 -0.52
N PRO A 17 15.19 18.14 0.31
CA PRO A 17 14.84 16.77 -0.07
C PRO A 17 13.88 16.68 -1.27
N LYS A 18 12.99 17.66 -1.42
CA LYS A 18 12.05 17.75 -2.55
C LYS A 18 12.52 18.83 -3.51
N ILE A 19 12.90 18.42 -4.71
CA ILE A 19 13.39 19.27 -5.80
C ILE A 19 12.58 19.00 -7.07
N SER A 20 12.57 19.96 -7.99
CA SER A 20 12.09 19.76 -9.37
C SER A 20 12.69 18.50 -10.00
N GLN A 21 11.87 17.75 -10.73
CA GLN A 21 12.23 16.50 -11.40
C GLN A 21 12.46 16.72 -12.91
N SER A 22 12.59 17.98 -13.32
CA SER A 22 12.82 18.41 -14.68
C SER A 22 13.91 19.47 -14.72
N TYR A 23 14.71 19.45 -15.78
CA TYR A 23 15.67 20.50 -16.05
C TYR A 23 14.94 21.83 -16.30
N HIS A 24 15.39 22.89 -15.64
CA HIS A 24 14.81 24.23 -15.76
C HIS A 24 15.89 25.28 -16.08
N GLY A 25 16.98 24.86 -16.73
CA GLY A 25 18.07 25.74 -17.12
C GLY A 25 18.84 26.35 -15.96
N GLU A 26 19.73 27.27 -16.29
CA GLU A 26 20.43 28.17 -15.37
C GLU A 26 19.61 29.45 -15.07
N ALA A 27 18.26 29.35 -15.09
CA ALA A 27 17.34 30.49 -15.09
C ALA A 27 17.42 31.45 -13.87
N GLY A 28 18.05 31.02 -12.77
CA GLY A 28 18.32 31.87 -11.60
C GLY A 28 19.80 32.06 -11.29
N ALA A 29 20.68 31.67 -12.22
CA ALA A 29 22.12 31.74 -12.02
C ALA A 29 22.65 33.18 -12.01
N ASP A 30 22.04 34.09 -12.79
CA ASP A 30 22.39 35.50 -12.81
C ASP A 30 22.14 36.17 -11.44
N GLU A 31 20.97 35.94 -10.84
CA GLU A 31 20.62 36.42 -9.51
C GLU A 31 21.53 35.78 -8.45
N LEU A 32 21.85 34.49 -8.57
CA LEU A 32 22.81 33.83 -7.68
C LEU A 32 24.19 34.49 -7.72
N LEU A 33 24.71 34.82 -8.90
CA LEU A 33 25.99 35.52 -9.06
C LEU A 33 25.92 36.96 -8.53
N LYS A 34 24.81 37.67 -8.76
CA LYS A 34 24.57 39.02 -8.18
C LYS A 34 24.61 38.97 -6.66
N ARG A 35 23.95 37.99 -6.04
CA ARG A 35 23.98 37.75 -4.58
C ARG A 35 25.36 37.36 -4.08
N MET A 36 26.10 36.56 -4.86
CA MET A 36 27.48 36.20 -4.54
C MET A 36 28.41 37.42 -4.57
N SER A 37 28.27 38.31 -5.56
CA SER A 37 29.04 39.55 -5.65
C SER A 37 28.76 40.48 -4.47
N GLN A 38 27.47 40.67 -4.15
CA GLN A 38 27.05 41.46 -3.00
C GLN A 38 27.59 40.88 -1.69
N ALA A 39 27.48 39.56 -1.48
CA ALA A 39 28.03 38.91 -0.31
C ALA A 39 29.56 39.05 -0.24
N ALA A 40 30.27 39.00 -1.37
CA ALA A 40 31.73 39.19 -1.41
C ALA A 40 32.14 40.62 -1.05
N HIS A 41 31.35 41.61 -1.45
CA HIS A 41 31.53 43.00 -1.06
C HIS A 41 31.38 43.17 0.45
N GLU A 42 30.26 42.72 1.02
CA GLU A 42 30.02 42.77 2.46
C GLU A 42 31.08 42.00 3.26
N PHE A 43 31.49 40.83 2.78
CA PHE A 43 32.52 40.01 3.41
C PHE A 43 33.88 40.72 3.42
N ALA A 44 34.24 41.43 2.34
CA ALA A 44 35.45 42.24 2.28
C ALA A 44 35.40 43.39 3.30
N ASP A 45 34.24 44.04 3.44
CA ASP A 45 34.07 45.19 4.33
C ASP A 45 34.16 44.85 5.81
N CYS A 46 33.90 43.59 6.18
CA CYS A 46 34.08 43.09 7.54
C CYS A 46 35.56 42.97 7.98
N PHE A 47 36.52 42.99 7.04
CA PHE A 47 37.95 42.99 7.37
C PHE A 47 38.51 44.41 7.53
N SER A 48 39.57 44.53 8.34
CA SER A 48 40.24 45.82 8.57
C SER A 48 40.80 46.38 7.25
N ARG A 49 40.83 47.72 7.14
CA ARG A 49 41.16 48.43 5.89
C ARG A 49 42.54 48.06 5.32
N ASP A 50 43.50 47.81 6.21
CA ASP A 50 44.89 47.55 5.83
C ASP A 50 45.24 46.05 5.78
N SER A 51 44.25 45.16 5.98
CA SER A 51 44.47 43.71 5.93
C SER A 51 44.71 43.20 4.51
N SER A 52 45.53 42.15 4.41
CA SER A 52 45.74 41.40 3.16
C SER A 52 44.43 40.79 2.66
N GLU A 53 43.58 40.38 3.59
CA GLU A 53 42.30 39.71 3.41
C GLU A 53 41.30 40.65 2.74
N ARG A 54 41.16 41.89 3.23
CA ARG A 54 40.28 42.89 2.60
C ARG A 54 40.70 43.16 1.17
N ARG A 55 42.01 43.31 0.91
CA ARG A 55 42.54 43.51 -0.44
C ARG A 55 42.19 42.34 -1.36
N ILE A 56 42.39 41.11 -0.91
CA ILE A 56 42.11 39.89 -1.68
C ILE A 56 40.61 39.74 -1.95
N TRP A 57 39.77 39.96 -0.94
CA TRP A 57 38.32 39.89 -1.11
C TRP A 57 37.77 41.02 -1.98
N ALA A 58 38.36 42.22 -1.95
CA ALA A 58 38.02 43.29 -2.89
C ALA A 58 38.39 42.92 -4.34
N GLN A 59 39.53 42.27 -4.57
CA GLN A 59 39.90 41.73 -5.89
C GLN A 59 38.94 40.64 -6.36
N LEU A 60 38.53 39.74 -5.45
CA LEU A 60 37.54 38.70 -5.74
C LEU A 60 36.15 39.29 -6.02
N GLN A 61 35.72 40.29 -5.27
CA GLN A 61 34.45 40.99 -5.50
C GLN A 61 34.42 41.62 -6.90
N ARG A 62 35.51 42.28 -7.32
CA ARG A 62 35.67 42.81 -8.68
C ARG A 62 35.60 41.68 -9.71
N SER A 63 36.26 40.56 -9.45
CA SER A 63 36.25 39.37 -10.31
C SER A 63 34.85 38.75 -10.43
N ILE A 64 34.11 38.61 -9.32
CA ILE A 64 32.74 38.06 -9.31
C ILE A 64 31.79 39.01 -10.04
N SER A 65 31.99 40.33 -9.94
CA SER A 65 31.21 41.31 -10.72
C SER A 65 31.39 41.10 -12.23
N LYS A 66 32.60 40.74 -12.67
CA LYS A 66 32.83 40.34 -14.07
C LYS A 66 32.09 39.05 -14.45
N TRP A 67 31.92 38.11 -13.52
CA TRP A 67 31.11 36.91 -13.76
C TRP A 67 29.63 37.29 -13.92
N VAL A 68 29.13 38.21 -13.09
CA VAL A 68 27.77 38.76 -13.24
C VAL A 68 27.59 39.36 -14.62
N ASP A 69 28.54 40.17 -15.10
CA ASP A 69 28.45 40.80 -16.42
C ASP A 69 28.43 39.78 -17.56
N LEU A 70 29.22 38.70 -17.46
CA LEU A 70 29.28 37.61 -18.44
C LEU A 70 27.99 36.76 -18.47
N TYR A 71 27.33 36.59 -17.33
CA TYR A 71 26.10 35.79 -17.17
C TYR A 71 24.82 36.60 -17.17
N ASP A 72 24.89 37.91 -17.45
CA ASP A 72 23.72 38.78 -17.42
C ASP A 72 22.64 38.30 -18.40
N ASN A 73 21.44 38.02 -17.87
CA ASN A 73 20.30 37.39 -18.56
C ASN A 73 20.52 35.95 -19.06
N GLY A 74 21.63 35.30 -18.69
CA GLY A 74 21.90 33.89 -19.04
C GLY A 74 22.38 33.65 -20.47
N GLU A 75 22.62 34.69 -21.27
CA GLU A 75 23.05 34.56 -22.66
C GLU A 75 24.54 34.92 -22.86
N PRO A 76 25.35 34.03 -23.47
CA PRO A 76 26.73 34.35 -23.82
C PRO A 76 26.79 35.51 -24.81
N CYS A 77 27.65 36.50 -24.55
CA CYS A 77 27.85 37.64 -25.43
C CYS A 77 29.31 37.75 -25.86
N ILE A 78 29.57 37.63 -27.17
CA ILE A 78 30.92 37.65 -27.75
C ILE A 78 31.69 38.94 -27.40
N SER A 79 31.04 40.10 -27.50
CA SER A 79 31.68 41.39 -27.21
C SER A 79 32.05 41.52 -25.74
N LYS A 80 31.21 41.00 -24.83
CA LYS A 80 31.53 40.96 -23.40
C LYS A 80 32.71 40.03 -23.12
N ILE A 81 32.74 38.83 -23.71
CA ILE A 81 33.83 37.86 -23.53
C ILE A 81 35.17 38.47 -23.99
N ILE A 82 35.22 39.00 -25.21
CA ILE A 82 36.43 39.64 -25.77
C ILE A 82 36.86 40.82 -24.89
N LYS A 83 35.93 41.73 -24.58
CA LYS A 83 36.21 42.91 -23.75
C LYS A 83 36.78 42.50 -22.39
N ILE A 84 36.26 41.46 -21.75
CA ILE A 84 36.73 41.03 -20.44
C ILE A 84 38.12 40.41 -20.50
N LEU A 85 38.45 39.69 -21.58
CA LEU A 85 39.79 39.16 -21.85
C LEU A 85 40.79 40.29 -22.09
N ASP A 86 40.41 41.31 -22.87
CA ASP A 86 41.27 42.47 -23.16
C ASP A 86 41.49 43.37 -21.93
N THR A 87 40.49 43.47 -21.05
CA THR A 87 40.49 44.37 -19.89
C THR A 87 40.76 43.64 -18.55
N MET A 88 41.39 42.47 -18.60
CA MET A 88 41.83 41.75 -17.40
C MET A 88 42.84 42.58 -16.61
N GLN A 89 42.51 42.89 -15.35
CA GLN A 89 43.44 43.52 -14.43
C GLN A 89 44.27 42.46 -13.71
N LYS A 90 45.38 42.89 -13.11
CA LYS A 90 46.22 42.01 -12.29
C LYS A 90 45.39 41.37 -11.17
N ASP A 91 45.58 40.07 -10.98
CA ASP A 91 44.91 39.22 -9.99
C ASP A 91 43.40 39.03 -10.20
N ASP A 92 42.87 39.44 -11.36
CA ASP A 92 41.50 39.09 -11.73
C ASP A 92 41.35 37.59 -11.96
N VAL A 93 40.19 37.06 -11.57
CA VAL A 93 39.78 35.70 -11.85
C VAL A 93 38.53 35.73 -12.72
N LEU A 94 38.61 35.21 -13.93
CA LEU A 94 37.45 35.07 -14.82
C LEU A 94 36.88 33.66 -14.74
N LEU A 95 35.59 33.55 -15.01
CA LEU A 95 34.88 32.28 -15.10
C LEU A 95 34.02 32.25 -16.36
N PHE A 96 34.25 31.25 -17.20
CA PHE A 96 33.43 30.92 -18.36
C PHE A 96 32.91 29.49 -18.20
N TYR A 97 31.68 29.33 -17.74
CA TYR A 97 30.92 28.09 -17.87
C TYR A 97 30.31 28.00 -19.28
N ILE A 98 30.75 26.97 -19.99
CA ILE A 98 30.43 26.66 -21.39
C ILE A 98 29.41 25.53 -21.35
N GLU A 99 28.14 25.89 -21.21
CA GLU A 99 27.04 24.96 -20.93
C GLU A 99 26.90 23.83 -21.97
N PRO A 100 26.90 24.09 -23.31
CA PRO A 100 26.74 23.01 -24.29
C PRO A 100 27.87 21.97 -24.27
N GLN A 101 29.03 22.35 -23.75
CA GLN A 101 30.22 21.50 -23.66
C GLN A 101 30.42 20.90 -22.26
N ILE A 102 29.54 21.21 -21.30
CA ILE A 102 29.63 20.69 -19.93
C ILE A 102 31.03 20.96 -19.32
N ALA A 103 31.59 22.13 -19.62
CA ALA A 103 32.94 22.49 -19.22
C ALA A 103 32.98 23.92 -18.70
N ALA A 104 33.96 24.20 -17.84
CA ALA A 104 34.23 25.56 -17.40
C ALA A 104 35.70 25.89 -17.54
N ILE A 105 35.97 27.16 -17.83
CA ILE A 105 37.30 27.76 -17.91
C ILE A 105 37.42 28.79 -16.80
N VAL A 106 38.43 28.64 -15.96
CA VAL A 106 38.85 29.63 -14.97
C VAL A 106 40.13 30.27 -15.45
N VAL A 107 40.18 31.59 -15.48
CA VAL A 107 41.37 32.34 -15.92
C VAL A 107 41.88 33.17 -14.75
N ARG A 108 43.11 32.91 -14.29
CA ARG A 108 43.75 33.68 -13.23
C ARG A 108 44.83 34.57 -13.84
N ASN A 109 44.57 35.87 -13.90
CA ASN A 109 45.53 36.81 -14.45
C ASN A 109 46.63 37.14 -13.43
N LYS A 110 47.89 36.99 -13.84
CA LYS A 110 49.07 37.23 -13.00
C LYS A 110 49.98 38.25 -13.69
N SER A 111 51.04 38.69 -13.00
CA SER A 111 51.91 39.77 -13.48
C SER A 111 52.63 39.48 -14.80
N ARG A 112 52.90 38.22 -15.14
CA ARG A 112 53.63 37.82 -16.35
C ARG A 112 52.74 37.21 -17.45
N GLY A 113 51.42 37.17 -17.23
CA GLY A 113 50.47 36.45 -18.07
C GLY A 113 49.36 35.81 -17.25
N ALA A 114 48.50 35.01 -17.89
CA ALA A 114 47.36 34.38 -17.23
C ALA A 114 47.43 32.85 -17.28
N ILE A 115 46.94 32.21 -16.23
CA ILE A 115 46.77 30.76 -16.16
C ILE A 115 45.32 30.44 -16.49
N PHE A 116 45.11 29.71 -17.58
CA PHE A 116 43.83 29.17 -18.01
C PHE A 116 43.70 27.76 -17.47
N GLU A 117 42.56 27.44 -16.87
CA GLU A 117 42.28 26.18 -16.19
C GLU A 117 40.93 25.65 -16.65
N CYS A 118 40.87 24.43 -17.17
CA CYS A 118 39.59 23.82 -17.56
C CYS A 118 39.21 22.65 -16.67
N PHE A 119 37.92 22.43 -16.53
CA PHE A 119 37.36 21.22 -15.92
C PHE A 119 35.99 20.87 -16.48
N GLU A 120 35.66 19.60 -16.40
CA GLU A 120 34.32 19.06 -16.64
C GLU A 120 33.37 19.51 -15.53
N VAL A 121 32.17 19.98 -15.87
CA VAL A 121 31.19 20.48 -14.90
C VAL A 121 30.25 19.37 -14.43
N PHE A 122 29.63 18.61 -15.33
CA PHE A 122 28.82 17.45 -14.97
C PHE A 122 29.59 16.16 -15.23
N ALA A 123 29.56 15.27 -14.25
CA ALA A 123 29.90 13.88 -14.51
C ALA A 123 28.77 13.23 -15.32
N ARG A 124 29.09 12.10 -15.95
CA ARG A 124 28.10 11.24 -16.60
C ARG A 124 26.96 10.88 -15.64
N THR A 125 25.78 10.67 -16.22
CA THR A 125 24.55 10.36 -15.47
C THR A 125 24.69 9.06 -14.67
N ASP A 126 25.36 8.05 -15.23
CA ASP A 126 25.64 6.77 -14.56
C ASP A 126 26.55 6.92 -13.34
N ALA A 127 27.58 7.76 -13.42
CA ALA A 127 28.48 8.03 -12.31
C ALA A 127 27.73 8.72 -11.14
N VAL A 128 26.82 9.65 -11.43
CA VAL A 128 25.99 10.30 -10.42
C VAL A 128 25.05 9.30 -9.76
N LEU A 129 24.32 8.51 -10.55
CA LEU A 129 23.37 7.51 -10.03
C LEU A 129 24.04 6.39 -9.24
N ASN A 130 25.27 6.01 -9.59
CA ASN A 130 26.04 5.00 -8.87
C ASN A 130 26.70 5.52 -7.58
N ALA A 131 26.73 6.84 -7.37
CA ALA A 131 27.34 7.41 -6.18
C ALA A 131 26.42 7.26 -4.96
N THR A 132 26.94 6.66 -3.88
CA THR A 132 26.15 6.44 -2.64
C THR A 132 25.82 7.73 -1.88
N ASP A 133 26.59 8.81 -2.07
CA ASP A 133 26.35 10.11 -1.40
C ASP A 133 26.86 11.30 -2.24
N ALA A 134 28.12 11.23 -2.67
CA ALA A 134 28.75 12.30 -3.46
C ALA A 134 29.87 11.76 -4.34
N LEU A 135 30.07 12.40 -5.49
CA LEU A 135 31.23 12.17 -6.33
C LEU A 135 32.45 12.89 -5.76
N ILE A 136 33.59 12.19 -5.69
CA ILE A 136 34.88 12.82 -5.40
C ILE A 136 35.50 13.26 -6.73
N ARG A 137 35.61 14.57 -6.93
CA ARG A 137 36.09 15.15 -8.21
C ARG A 137 37.28 16.06 -8.00
N ARG A 138 38.17 16.10 -9.00
CA ARG A 138 39.43 16.84 -9.00
C ARG A 138 39.34 18.02 -9.96
N PHE A 139 39.79 19.19 -9.53
CA PHE A 139 39.75 20.44 -10.30
C PHE A 139 41.07 21.21 -10.18
N PRO A 140 41.62 21.80 -11.25
CA PRO A 140 41.21 21.65 -12.65
C PRO A 140 41.65 20.31 -13.25
N ALA A 141 41.20 20.00 -14.46
CA ALA A 141 41.68 18.87 -15.24
C ALA A 141 42.99 19.19 -15.98
N ARG A 142 43.10 20.39 -16.57
CA ARG A 142 44.31 20.90 -17.24
C ARG A 142 44.50 22.37 -16.95
N ALA A 143 45.75 22.82 -17.00
CA ALA A 143 46.09 24.23 -16.90
C ALA A 143 47.18 24.61 -17.92
N VAL A 144 47.05 25.82 -18.48
CA VAL A 144 47.96 26.39 -19.48
C VAL A 144 48.26 27.84 -19.09
N PHE A 145 49.55 28.20 -19.07
CA PHE A 145 49.99 29.57 -18.91
C PHE A 145 50.17 30.25 -20.27
N LEU A 146 49.48 31.37 -20.46
CA LEU A 146 49.66 32.26 -21.61
C LEU A 146 50.46 33.50 -21.18
N PRO A 147 51.61 33.79 -21.82
CA PRO A 147 52.38 34.99 -21.54
C PRO A 147 51.59 36.28 -21.82
N GLU A 148 51.90 37.34 -21.08
CA GLU A 148 51.25 38.66 -21.23
C GLU A 148 51.28 39.17 -22.67
N GLY A 149 52.39 38.98 -23.39
CA GLY A 149 52.52 39.42 -24.79
C GLY A 149 51.50 38.77 -25.74
N ARG A 150 51.03 37.54 -25.44
CA ARG A 150 49.95 36.89 -26.21
C ARG A 150 48.59 37.50 -25.87
N LEU A 151 48.34 37.78 -24.59
CA LEU A 151 47.08 38.37 -24.13
C LEU A 151 46.92 39.85 -24.52
N LYS A 152 48.03 40.57 -24.74
CA LYS A 152 48.01 41.93 -25.30
C LYS A 152 47.78 41.98 -26.82
N ASN A 153 47.86 40.83 -27.51
CA ASN A 153 47.58 40.78 -28.94
C ASN A 153 46.06 40.71 -29.17
N THR A 154 45.47 41.83 -29.58
CA THR A 154 44.03 41.96 -29.83
C THR A 154 43.49 40.97 -30.87
N SER A 155 44.30 40.59 -31.87
CA SER A 155 43.89 39.55 -32.82
C SER A 155 43.75 38.19 -32.14
N PHE A 156 44.67 37.86 -31.24
CA PHE A 156 44.63 36.60 -30.49
C PHE A 156 43.45 36.56 -29.51
N THR A 157 43.21 37.64 -28.75
CA THR A 157 42.08 37.72 -27.81
C THR A 157 40.73 37.73 -28.52
N ASN A 158 40.62 38.34 -29.70
CA ASN A 158 39.44 38.24 -30.56
C ASN A 158 39.15 36.79 -30.98
N GLU A 159 40.15 36.06 -31.49
CA GLU A 159 39.98 34.65 -31.89
C GLU A 159 39.67 33.75 -30.69
N LEU A 160 40.36 33.94 -29.57
CA LEU A 160 40.09 33.20 -28.33
C LEU A 160 38.67 33.47 -27.80
N GLY A 161 38.27 34.74 -27.77
CA GLY A 161 36.92 35.12 -27.35
C GLY A 161 35.84 34.61 -28.30
N SER A 162 36.09 34.60 -29.61
CA SER A 162 35.21 33.99 -30.62
C SER A 162 35.10 32.48 -30.42
N ALA A 163 36.20 31.78 -30.16
CA ALA A 163 36.19 30.34 -29.88
C ALA A 163 35.40 30.02 -28.60
N ILE A 164 35.61 30.75 -27.50
CA ILE A 164 34.85 30.57 -26.26
C ILE A 164 33.36 30.85 -26.51
N TYR A 165 33.02 31.92 -27.23
CA TYR A 165 31.64 32.23 -27.58
C TYR A 165 30.97 31.12 -28.39
N LYS A 166 31.61 30.65 -29.47
CA LYS A 166 31.08 29.56 -30.31
C LYS A 166 30.85 28.30 -29.50
N LEU A 167 31.81 27.90 -28.66
CA LEU A 167 31.65 26.74 -27.79
C LEU A 167 30.50 26.91 -26.77
N SER A 168 30.21 28.14 -26.34
CA SER A 168 29.13 28.44 -25.40
C SER A 168 27.74 28.46 -26.03
N VAL A 169 27.62 28.51 -27.36
CA VAL A 169 26.32 28.54 -28.07
C VAL A 169 26.09 27.33 -28.99
N GLU A 170 27.15 26.68 -29.46
CA GLU A 170 27.07 25.54 -30.37
C GLU A 170 27.11 24.22 -29.61
N GLN A 171 26.10 23.36 -29.83
CA GLN A 171 26.10 22.00 -29.32
C GLN A 171 26.80 21.05 -30.32
N LEU A 172 27.84 20.37 -29.87
CA LEU A 172 28.64 19.48 -30.73
C LEU A 172 28.14 18.04 -30.62
N LYS A 173 27.37 17.59 -31.62
CA LYS A 173 26.82 16.22 -31.68
C LYS A 173 27.90 15.13 -31.55
N ILE A 174 29.11 15.38 -32.06
CA ILE A 174 30.26 14.46 -31.97
C ILE A 174 30.77 14.23 -30.53
N ALA A 175 30.40 15.11 -29.60
CA ALA A 175 30.75 15.01 -28.19
C ALA A 175 29.63 14.38 -27.36
N MET A 176 28.47 14.09 -27.95
CA MET A 176 27.32 13.53 -27.26
C MET A 176 27.28 12.01 -27.45
N GLU A 177 26.78 11.31 -26.43
CA GLU A 177 26.47 9.89 -26.57
C GLU A 177 25.29 9.69 -27.51
N THR A 178 25.27 8.55 -28.19
CA THR A 178 24.18 8.19 -29.10
C THR A 178 23.54 6.89 -28.66
N THR A 179 22.22 6.81 -28.72
CA THR A 179 21.45 5.59 -28.51
C THR A 179 20.81 5.12 -29.81
N THR A 180 20.62 3.81 -29.96
CA THR A 180 19.96 3.24 -31.13
C THR A 180 18.49 2.98 -30.79
N LYS A 181 17.57 3.66 -31.47
CA LYS A 181 16.11 3.44 -31.36
C LYS A 181 15.55 3.10 -32.73
N ALA A 182 14.85 1.96 -32.84
CA ALA A 182 14.26 1.51 -34.11
C ALA A 182 15.26 1.55 -35.31
N LYS A 183 16.51 1.10 -35.08
CA LYS A 183 17.63 1.14 -36.03
C LYS A 183 18.13 2.54 -36.43
N ASN A 184 17.60 3.61 -35.83
CA ASN A 184 18.13 4.96 -35.98
C ASN A 184 19.05 5.27 -34.80
N THR A 185 20.27 5.70 -35.10
CA THR A 185 21.18 6.27 -34.12
C THR A 185 20.77 7.71 -33.86
N VAL A 186 20.31 7.99 -32.64
CA VAL A 186 19.90 9.31 -32.18
C VAL A 186 20.79 9.76 -31.04
N VAL A 187 20.94 11.06 -30.88
CA VAL A 187 21.69 11.64 -29.77
C VAL A 187 20.93 11.38 -28.46
N GLU A 188 21.62 10.87 -27.45
CA GLU A 188 21.04 10.71 -26.11
C GLU A 188 21.22 12.01 -25.32
N GLU A 189 20.26 12.92 -25.47
CA GLU A 189 20.28 14.25 -24.82
C GLU A 189 20.26 14.17 -23.28
N ARG A 190 19.86 13.03 -22.70
CA ARG A 190 19.84 12.81 -21.25
C ARG A 190 21.24 12.52 -20.66
N GLN A 191 22.22 12.24 -21.51
CA GLN A 191 23.61 12.06 -21.11
C GLN A 191 24.37 13.38 -21.23
N SER A 192 25.31 13.60 -20.33
CA SER A 192 26.18 14.78 -20.38
C SER A 192 27.12 14.69 -21.58
N ALA A 193 27.26 15.80 -22.31
CA ALA A 193 28.24 15.90 -23.40
C ALA A 193 29.66 15.74 -22.85
N HIS A 194 30.53 15.08 -23.61
CA HIS A 194 31.94 14.97 -23.28
C HIS A 194 32.62 16.35 -23.42
N PRO A 195 33.40 16.82 -22.43
CA PRO A 195 33.95 18.18 -22.42
C PRO A 195 35.11 18.41 -23.41
N ARG A 196 35.31 17.51 -24.38
CA ARG A 196 36.52 17.42 -25.22
C ARG A 196 36.79 18.65 -26.07
N ALA A 197 35.75 19.35 -26.50
CA ALA A 197 35.94 20.57 -27.28
C ALA A 197 36.69 21.63 -26.45
N VAL A 198 36.44 21.69 -25.15
CA VAL A 198 37.17 22.59 -24.24
C VAL A 198 38.45 21.92 -23.74
N THR A 199 38.34 20.73 -23.14
CA THR A 199 39.43 20.09 -22.40
C THR A 199 40.52 19.52 -23.29
N GLU A 200 40.21 19.14 -24.54
CA GLU A 200 41.17 18.55 -25.48
C GLU A 200 41.51 19.54 -26.60
N TRP A 201 40.52 20.01 -27.35
CA TRP A 201 40.74 20.89 -28.52
C TRP A 201 41.22 22.29 -28.12
N LEU A 202 40.39 23.09 -27.44
CA LEU A 202 40.75 24.46 -27.08
C LEU A 202 42.01 24.50 -26.21
N PHE A 203 42.10 23.63 -25.19
CA PHE A 203 43.28 23.55 -24.34
C PHE A 203 44.51 22.94 -25.03
N GLY A 204 44.33 22.18 -26.11
CA GLY A 204 45.42 21.78 -27.02
C GLY A 204 45.96 22.97 -27.80
N VAL A 205 45.08 23.80 -28.37
CA VAL A 205 45.45 25.05 -29.06
C VAL A 205 46.14 26.01 -28.10
N LEU A 206 45.54 26.28 -26.93
CA LEU A 206 46.16 27.14 -25.92
C LEU A 206 47.53 26.61 -25.49
N GLY A 207 47.66 25.29 -25.34
CA GLY A 207 48.94 24.64 -25.02
C GLY A 207 50.04 24.89 -26.05
N SER A 208 49.68 25.08 -27.33
CA SER A 208 50.63 25.47 -28.39
C SER A 208 50.99 26.96 -28.39
N CYS A 209 50.11 27.82 -27.87
CA CYS A 209 50.32 29.26 -27.78
C CYS A 209 51.04 29.70 -26.49
N GLY A 210 51.09 28.82 -25.50
CA GLY A 210 51.72 29.05 -24.19
C GLY A 210 52.45 27.80 -23.70
N ASN A 211 52.39 27.54 -22.39
CA ASN A 211 53.00 26.36 -21.79
C ASN A 211 52.00 25.65 -20.85
N PRO A 212 51.86 24.32 -20.93
CA PRO A 212 51.18 23.55 -19.89
C PRO A 212 51.84 23.81 -18.53
N VAL A 213 51.03 24.00 -17.48
CA VAL A 213 51.53 24.22 -16.11
C VAL A 213 50.81 23.34 -15.11
N SER A 214 51.49 22.98 -14.03
CA SER A 214 50.84 22.39 -12.87
C SER A 214 50.05 23.46 -12.12
N SER A 215 48.79 23.17 -11.79
CA SER A 215 48.00 24.00 -10.89
C SER A 215 47.60 23.22 -9.64
N HIS A 216 47.29 23.95 -8.57
CA HIS A 216 46.79 23.36 -7.34
C HIS A 216 45.49 22.59 -7.59
N ILE A 217 45.48 21.30 -7.25
CA ILE A 217 44.35 20.41 -7.49
C ILE A 217 43.42 20.41 -6.27
N LEU A 218 42.23 20.97 -6.44
CA LEU A 218 41.14 20.85 -5.49
C LEU A 218 40.51 19.47 -5.57
N CYS A 219 40.37 18.79 -4.43
CA CYS A 219 39.54 17.60 -4.29
C CYS A 219 38.20 18.00 -3.63
N LYS A 220 37.08 17.87 -4.34
CA LYS A 220 35.75 18.25 -3.83
C LYS A 220 34.77 17.08 -3.89
N ARG A 221 34.00 16.93 -2.80
CA ARG A 221 32.76 16.15 -2.80
C ARG A 221 31.68 16.96 -3.51
N VAL A 222 31.20 16.47 -4.64
CA VAL A 222 30.16 17.08 -5.46
C VAL A 222 28.88 16.27 -5.26
N HIS A 223 27.93 16.86 -4.54
CA HIS A 223 26.56 16.35 -4.45
C HIS A 223 25.78 16.87 -5.66
N ASP A 224 25.70 16.02 -6.68
CA ASP A 224 24.85 16.16 -7.85
C ASP A 224 23.80 15.03 -7.80
N ASP A 225 22.72 15.17 -8.55
CA ASP A 225 21.65 14.17 -8.62
C ASP A 225 21.05 14.15 -10.04
N VAL A 226 20.38 13.05 -10.38
CA VAL A 226 19.68 12.88 -11.66
C VAL A 226 18.22 12.56 -11.35
N LEU A 227 17.41 13.60 -11.26
CA LEU A 227 16.00 13.49 -10.89
C LEU A 227 15.12 13.65 -12.13
N TRP A 228 14.28 12.66 -12.42
CA TRP A 228 13.49 12.60 -13.64
C TRP A 228 12.08 12.09 -13.38
N LYS A 229 11.08 12.91 -13.74
CA LYS A 229 9.66 12.52 -13.76
C LYS A 229 8.94 13.28 -14.87
N ASP A 230 8.40 12.55 -15.85
CA ASP A 230 7.57 13.09 -16.94
C ASP A 230 8.20 14.32 -17.63
N ALA A 231 9.51 14.29 -17.86
CA ALA A 231 10.29 15.43 -18.35
C ALA A 231 11.17 15.07 -19.56
N ASN A 232 11.52 16.07 -20.37
CA ASN A 232 12.45 15.87 -21.50
C ASN A 232 13.89 15.64 -21.01
N LEU A 233 14.34 16.47 -20.08
CA LEU A 233 15.67 16.40 -19.48
C LEU A 233 15.57 16.23 -17.96
N PRO A 234 16.43 15.41 -17.34
CA PRO A 234 16.48 15.26 -15.90
C PRO A 234 16.94 16.55 -15.24
N TRP A 235 16.46 16.83 -14.03
CA TRP A 235 17.06 17.85 -13.19
C TRP A 235 18.49 17.42 -12.83
N ARG A 236 19.41 18.37 -12.98
CA ARG A 236 20.83 18.28 -12.60
C ARG A 236 21.15 19.52 -11.77
N ARG A 237 22.09 19.42 -10.85
CA ARG A 237 22.48 20.58 -10.04
C ARG A 237 23.22 21.61 -10.90
N SER A 238 22.94 22.90 -10.69
CA SER A 238 23.48 24.02 -11.47
C SER A 238 24.99 23.93 -11.69
N GLY A 239 25.37 24.00 -12.97
CA GLY A 239 26.73 24.05 -13.44
C GLY A 239 27.39 25.38 -13.12
N VAL A 240 26.64 26.49 -13.16
CA VAL A 240 27.12 27.81 -12.71
C VAL A 240 27.49 27.78 -11.23
N TRP A 241 26.64 27.19 -10.39
CA TRP A 241 26.90 27.07 -8.95
C TRP A 241 28.15 26.22 -8.62
N LEU A 242 28.37 25.12 -9.33
CA LEU A 242 29.60 24.35 -9.17
C LEU A 242 30.81 25.16 -9.64
N SER A 243 30.72 25.76 -10.83
CA SER A 243 31.83 26.48 -11.46
C SER A 243 32.26 27.69 -10.65
N ALA A 244 31.31 28.50 -10.15
CA ALA A 244 31.59 29.64 -9.28
C ALA A 244 32.27 29.20 -7.97
N ARG A 245 31.81 28.10 -7.35
CA ARG A 245 32.46 27.55 -6.15
C ARG A 245 33.86 27.00 -6.40
N VAL A 246 34.12 26.44 -7.58
CA VAL A 246 35.46 25.96 -7.96
C VAL A 246 36.35 27.16 -8.22
N ALA A 247 35.94 28.11 -9.05
CA ALA A 247 36.66 29.34 -9.36
C ALA A 247 37.07 30.11 -8.10
N LEU A 248 36.12 30.33 -7.18
CA LEU A 248 36.37 31.02 -5.92
C LEU A 248 37.37 30.26 -5.04
N GLN A 249 37.21 28.95 -4.89
CA GLN A 249 38.13 28.16 -4.08
C GLN A 249 39.53 28.11 -4.69
N THR A 250 39.64 27.98 -6.02
CA THR A 250 40.91 28.02 -6.73
C THR A 250 41.59 29.37 -6.55
N ALA A 251 40.84 30.47 -6.64
CA ALA A 251 41.36 31.81 -6.43
C ALA A 251 41.93 31.98 -5.01
N LEU A 252 41.18 31.58 -3.98
CA LEU A 252 41.60 31.67 -2.58
C LEU A 252 42.77 30.74 -2.25
N ALA A 253 42.83 29.54 -2.84
CA ALA A 253 43.95 28.61 -2.66
C ALA A 253 45.26 29.11 -3.30
N ASN A 254 45.16 30.06 -4.24
CA ASN A 254 46.31 30.68 -4.92
C ASN A 254 46.51 32.15 -4.49
N ALA A 255 45.86 32.58 -3.40
CA ALA A 255 46.00 33.91 -2.84
C ALA A 255 47.01 33.92 -1.68
N GLU A 256 47.67 35.07 -1.47
CA GLU A 256 48.60 35.30 -0.35
C GLU A 256 47.83 35.63 0.93
N LEU A 257 47.02 34.69 1.43
CA LEU A 257 46.29 34.84 2.70
C LEU A 257 47.13 34.29 3.85
N GLU A 258 47.09 34.96 5.01
CA GLU A 258 47.61 34.40 6.26
C GLU A 258 46.71 33.23 6.70
N GLY A 259 47.18 31.99 6.54
CA GLY A 259 46.43 30.77 6.85
C GLY A 259 45.87 30.04 5.64
N GLU A 260 45.07 28.99 5.88
CA GLU A 260 44.58 28.12 4.81
C GLU A 260 43.43 28.82 4.04
N GLY A 261 43.63 29.16 2.75
CA GLY A 261 42.59 29.74 1.89
C GLY A 261 41.29 28.91 1.85
N HIS A 262 41.35 27.63 2.24
CA HIS A 262 40.20 26.78 2.49
C HIS A 262 39.27 27.32 3.60
N GLY A 263 39.83 27.84 4.70
CA GLY A 263 39.08 28.42 5.82
C GLY A 263 38.29 29.66 5.39
N HIS A 264 38.91 30.55 4.62
CA HIS A 264 38.23 31.71 4.03
C HIS A 264 37.10 31.30 3.09
N TYR A 265 37.34 30.31 2.23
CA TYR A 265 36.30 29.78 1.33
C TYR A 265 35.10 29.25 2.12
N LYS A 266 35.32 28.47 3.18
CA LYS A 266 34.23 27.90 4.00
C LYS A 266 33.45 28.98 4.74
N ASN A 267 34.15 29.96 5.34
CA ASN A 267 33.54 31.10 6.02
C ASN A 267 32.70 31.93 5.06
N PHE A 268 33.20 32.22 3.86
CA PHE A 268 32.43 32.95 2.85
C PHE A 268 31.19 32.18 2.38
N ILE A 269 31.31 30.88 2.11
CA ILE A 269 30.15 30.08 1.70
C ILE A 269 29.09 30.07 2.81
N LEU A 270 29.50 30.00 4.07
CA LEU A 270 28.56 30.08 5.19
C LEU A 270 27.91 31.46 5.28
N PHE A 271 28.68 32.54 5.14
CA PHE A 271 28.17 33.91 5.11
C PHE A 271 27.16 34.14 3.97
N LEU A 272 27.48 33.69 2.75
CA LEU A 272 26.58 33.73 1.59
C LEU A 272 25.29 32.96 1.89
N LEU A 273 25.39 31.76 2.47
CA LEU A 273 24.21 30.98 2.85
C LEU A 273 23.34 31.72 3.87
N SER A 274 23.94 32.38 4.87
CA SER A 274 23.20 33.16 5.87
C SER A 274 22.43 34.30 5.20
N ARG A 275 23.06 35.09 4.33
CA ARG A 275 22.40 36.18 3.59
C ARG A 275 21.28 35.68 2.67
N LEU A 276 21.48 34.56 1.99
CA LEU A 276 20.44 33.93 1.19
C LEU A 276 19.28 33.41 2.06
N ALA A 277 19.58 32.85 3.24
CA ALA A 277 18.57 32.33 4.16
C ALA A 277 17.72 33.43 4.80
N THR A 278 18.25 34.65 4.97
CA THR A 278 17.45 35.81 5.42
C THR A 278 16.53 36.34 4.31
N THR A 279 16.91 36.20 3.04
CA THR A 279 16.18 36.80 1.90
C THR A 279 15.17 35.86 1.24
N LEU A 280 15.42 34.55 1.24
CA LEU A 280 14.51 33.53 0.66
C LEU A 280 13.10 33.50 1.31
N PRO A 281 12.94 33.62 2.64
CA PRO A 281 11.63 33.56 3.29
C PRO A 281 10.64 34.65 2.85
N ALA A 282 11.14 35.78 2.34
CA ALA A 282 10.28 36.83 1.76
C ALA A 282 9.55 36.37 0.50
N THR A 283 10.01 35.28 -0.15
CA THR A 283 9.43 34.75 -1.39
C THR A 283 8.87 33.33 -1.22
N ILE A 284 9.47 32.52 -0.35
CA ILE A 284 9.09 31.12 -0.10
C ILE A 284 8.98 30.90 1.41
N LEU A 285 7.78 31.04 1.96
CA LEU A 285 7.50 30.86 3.38
C LEU A 285 6.79 29.52 3.62
N VAL A 286 7.57 28.43 3.64
CA VAL A 286 7.07 27.06 3.90
C VAL A 286 7.88 26.45 5.06
N PRO A 287 7.26 25.81 6.07
CA PRO A 287 7.97 25.27 7.25
C PRO A 287 9.13 24.33 6.90
N ASP A 288 8.92 23.40 5.96
CA ASP A 288 9.94 22.45 5.55
C ASP A 288 11.15 23.15 4.92
N VAL A 289 10.89 24.22 4.15
CA VAL A 289 11.95 25.04 3.54
C VAL A 289 12.74 25.75 4.63
N LEU A 290 12.06 26.41 5.58
CA LEU A 290 12.71 27.07 6.72
C LEU A 290 13.57 26.09 7.52
N HIS A 291 13.08 24.88 7.76
CA HIS A 291 13.83 23.83 8.44
C HIS A 291 15.09 23.42 7.65
N VAL A 292 15.00 23.25 6.33
CA VAL A 292 16.16 22.95 5.48
C VAL A 292 17.21 24.06 5.55
N LEU A 293 16.80 25.34 5.48
CA LEU A 293 17.70 26.47 5.62
C LEU A 293 18.43 26.43 6.97
N ARG A 294 17.67 26.27 8.06
CA ARG A 294 18.17 26.18 9.44
C ARG A 294 19.19 25.04 9.61
N VAL A 295 18.83 23.83 9.23
CA VAL A 295 19.70 22.64 9.40
C VAL A 295 20.97 22.79 8.59
N LYS A 296 20.89 23.32 7.37
CA LYS A 296 22.06 23.50 6.52
C LYS A 296 23.02 24.52 7.10
N LEU A 297 22.53 25.65 7.60
CA LEU A 297 23.35 26.66 8.30
C LEU A 297 23.98 26.07 9.55
N ALA A 298 23.18 25.47 10.43
CA ALA A 298 23.65 24.87 11.68
C ALA A 298 24.74 23.81 11.44
N ARG A 299 24.54 22.90 10.48
CA ARG A 299 25.51 21.86 10.14
C ARG A 299 26.80 22.43 9.56
N ARG A 300 26.73 23.51 8.79
CA ARG A 300 27.92 24.17 8.22
C ARG A 300 28.69 24.94 9.30
N ASN A 301 27.97 25.61 10.20
CA ASN A 301 28.57 26.29 11.35
C ASN A 301 29.28 25.29 12.27
N ALA A 302 28.59 24.21 12.66
CA ALA A 302 29.17 23.15 13.50
C ALA A 302 30.44 22.51 12.90
N LYS A 303 30.53 22.41 11.55
CA LYS A 303 31.72 21.90 10.87
C LYS A 303 32.91 22.85 10.89
N LEU A 304 32.67 24.16 10.92
CA LEU A 304 33.73 25.16 11.09
C LEU A 304 34.12 25.31 12.57
N GLY A 305 33.14 25.22 13.46
CA GLY A 305 33.32 25.30 14.91
C GLY A 305 34.13 26.54 15.28
N PRO A 306 35.30 26.39 15.93
CA PRO A 306 36.12 27.52 16.36
C PRO A 306 36.75 28.31 15.20
N SER A 307 36.75 27.77 13.97
CA SER A 307 37.26 28.46 12.78
C SER A 307 36.26 29.41 12.11
N THR A 308 35.05 29.56 12.66
CA THR A 308 34.07 30.53 12.17
C THR A 308 34.50 31.95 12.58
N PHE A 309 34.61 32.86 11.61
CA PHE A 309 34.93 34.27 11.89
C PHE A 309 33.79 34.94 12.67
N GLY A 310 34.11 35.85 13.60
CA GLY A 310 33.11 36.48 14.48
C GLY A 310 31.96 37.15 13.73
N PHE A 311 32.24 37.90 12.67
CA PHE A 311 31.20 38.52 11.85
C PHE A 311 30.36 37.52 11.04
N VAL A 312 30.93 36.35 10.70
CA VAL A 312 30.20 35.25 10.07
C VAL A 312 29.27 34.60 11.08
N GLN A 313 29.72 34.42 12.32
CA GLN A 313 28.89 33.94 13.42
C GLN A 313 27.68 34.87 13.65
N THR A 314 27.90 36.18 13.70
CA THR A 314 26.81 37.18 13.80
C THR A 314 25.80 37.05 12.66
N ALA A 315 26.26 36.95 11.40
CA ALA A 315 25.36 36.81 10.26
C ALA A 315 24.54 35.50 10.30
N ILE A 316 25.10 34.42 10.83
CA ILE A 316 24.37 33.16 11.04
C ILE A 316 23.32 33.32 12.13
N ASP A 317 23.66 33.94 13.25
CA ASP A 317 22.75 34.12 14.39
C ASP A 317 21.55 34.99 13.98
N GLU A 318 21.78 36.05 13.19
CA GLU A 318 20.72 36.85 12.57
C GLU A 318 19.80 36.00 11.67
N ALA A 319 20.38 35.19 10.78
CA ALA A 319 19.62 34.34 9.87
C ALA A 319 18.82 33.26 10.62
N LEU A 320 19.42 32.62 11.61
CA LEU A 320 18.76 31.60 12.43
C LEU A 320 17.66 32.19 13.31
N GLY A 321 17.87 33.36 13.91
CA GLY A 321 16.84 34.08 14.65
C GLY A 321 15.65 34.42 13.77
N SER A 322 15.89 34.99 12.59
CA SER A 322 14.83 35.29 11.61
C SER A 322 14.06 34.04 11.17
N ILE A 323 14.74 32.92 10.95
CA ILE A 323 14.07 31.65 10.61
C ILE A 323 13.20 31.17 11.79
N ASP A 324 13.73 31.20 13.01
CA ASP A 324 13.02 30.72 14.20
C ASP A 324 11.76 31.56 14.47
N GLU A 325 11.84 32.89 14.38
CA GLU A 325 10.69 33.79 14.50
C GLU A 325 9.59 33.45 13.48
N ASN A 326 9.96 33.19 12.22
CA ASN A 326 9.01 32.81 11.18
C ASN A 326 8.39 31.43 11.40
N MET A 327 9.16 30.47 11.94
CA MET A 327 8.65 29.15 12.30
C MET A 327 7.68 29.22 13.49
N GLN A 328 8.03 29.98 14.53
CA GLN A 328 7.18 30.16 15.72
C GLN A 328 5.85 30.85 15.38
N ARG A 329 5.88 31.86 14.49
CA ARG A 329 4.67 32.50 14.00
C ARG A 329 3.72 31.51 13.32
N GLN A 330 4.23 30.73 12.36
CA GLN A 330 3.44 29.72 11.66
C GLN A 330 2.93 28.62 12.59
N TRP A 331 3.75 28.20 13.56
CA TRP A 331 3.32 27.22 14.57
C TRP A 331 2.15 27.76 15.41
N THR A 332 2.21 29.01 15.84
CA THR A 332 1.14 29.66 16.60
C THR A 332 -0.15 29.73 15.79
N GLU A 333 -0.08 30.06 14.49
CA GLU A 333 -1.24 30.07 13.58
C GLU A 333 -1.87 28.67 13.44
N VAL A 334 -1.06 27.61 13.31
CA VAL A 334 -1.53 26.22 13.24
C VAL A 334 -2.23 25.82 14.54
N VAL A 335 -1.64 26.14 15.70
CA VAL A 335 -2.24 25.83 17.01
C VAL A 335 -3.59 26.54 17.20
N LEU A 336 -3.71 27.79 16.75
CA LEU A 336 -4.97 28.54 16.80
C LEU A 336 -6.04 27.96 15.86
N ARG A 337 -5.65 27.60 14.63
CA ARG A 337 -6.55 27.00 13.63
C ARG A 337 -7.04 25.62 14.06
N ASP A 338 -6.14 24.78 14.53
CA ASP A 338 -6.39 23.36 14.81
C ASP A 338 -6.64 23.12 16.30
N LYS A 339 -7.24 24.08 17.01
CA LYS A 339 -7.61 23.96 18.43
C LYS A 339 -8.70 22.90 18.61
N LEU A 340 -8.31 21.64 18.49
CA LEU A 340 -9.14 20.47 18.67
C LEU A 340 -9.26 20.21 20.17
N LYS A 341 -10.50 20.17 20.66
CA LYS A 341 -10.78 19.56 21.96
C LYS A 341 -10.73 18.05 21.77
N VAL A 342 -9.57 17.45 22.00
CA VAL A 342 -9.48 16.00 22.17
C VAL A 342 -10.23 15.67 23.46
N GLN A 343 -11.23 14.80 23.36
CA GLN A 343 -11.92 14.30 24.55
C GLN A 343 -10.91 13.55 25.42
N PRO A 344 -10.91 13.74 26.75
CA PRO A 344 -10.04 12.97 27.63
C PRO A 344 -10.29 11.48 27.40
N VAL A 345 -9.27 10.75 26.96
CA VAL A 345 -9.32 9.29 26.95
C VAL A 345 -9.23 8.85 28.40
N ILE A 346 -10.10 7.93 28.81
CA ILE A 346 -10.09 7.36 30.17
C ILE A 346 -8.80 6.55 30.31
N HIS A 347 -7.77 7.16 30.88
CA HIS A 347 -6.45 6.55 31.09
C HIS A 347 -6.37 5.76 32.40
N ASP A 348 -7.40 5.78 33.25
CA ASP A 348 -7.38 5.14 34.58
C ASP A 348 -7.10 3.62 34.53
N LEU A 349 -7.30 2.99 33.36
CA LEU A 349 -7.04 1.56 33.12
C LEU A 349 -5.72 1.26 32.40
N LEU A 350 -4.95 2.28 31.98
CA LEU A 350 -3.75 2.12 31.16
C LEU A 350 -2.56 2.79 31.84
N SER A 351 -1.55 2.00 32.21
CA SER A 351 -0.28 2.53 32.69
C SER A 351 0.38 3.37 31.59
N THR A 352 0.70 4.62 31.91
CA THR A 352 1.53 5.51 31.06
C THR A 352 3.03 5.18 31.18
N GLU A 353 3.40 4.31 32.11
CA GLU A 353 4.78 3.85 32.28
C GLU A 353 5.06 2.67 31.33
N LEU A 354 5.72 2.97 30.21
CA LEU A 354 6.30 1.93 29.38
C LEU A 354 7.50 1.31 30.11
N LEU A 355 7.23 0.31 30.94
CA LEU A 355 8.30 -0.50 31.53
C LEU A 355 8.90 -1.37 30.43
N LEU A 356 10.03 -0.93 29.86
CA LEU A 356 10.86 -1.71 28.95
C LEU A 356 11.58 -2.85 29.70
N LYS A 357 10.81 -3.74 30.34
CA LYS A 357 11.33 -4.89 31.09
C LYS A 357 12.20 -5.72 30.15
N LYS A 358 13.38 -6.11 30.62
CA LYS A 358 14.41 -6.83 29.84
C LYS A 358 15.04 -6.04 28.68
N SER A 359 14.92 -4.71 28.63
CA SER A 359 15.67 -3.89 27.67
C SER A 359 17.13 -3.68 28.04
N SER A 360 17.53 -3.92 29.30
CA SER A 360 18.91 -3.72 29.75
C SER A 360 19.96 -4.38 28.84
N PRO A 361 19.82 -5.63 28.35
CA PRO A 361 20.75 -6.19 27.37
C PRO A 361 20.78 -5.44 26.04
N VAL A 362 19.62 -5.00 25.53
CA VAL A 362 19.52 -4.25 24.26
C VAL A 362 20.10 -2.85 24.41
N LEU A 363 19.77 -2.14 25.49
CA LEU A 363 20.31 -0.82 25.79
C LEU A 363 21.82 -0.87 26.03
N ARG A 364 22.30 -1.90 26.75
CA ARG A 364 23.73 -2.14 26.93
C ARG A 364 24.42 -2.46 25.61
N TYR A 365 23.83 -3.30 24.76
CA TYR A 365 24.33 -3.55 23.41
C TYR A 365 24.40 -2.27 22.55
N ILE A 366 23.35 -1.44 22.55
CA ILE A 366 23.34 -0.17 21.82
C ILE A 366 24.40 0.79 22.38
N TRP A 367 24.52 0.85 23.72
CA TRP A 367 25.50 1.68 24.40
C TRP A 367 26.94 1.23 24.10
N ASP A 368 27.24 -0.06 24.26
CA ASP A 368 28.56 -0.64 23.97
C ASP A 368 28.90 -0.49 22.47
N ARG A 369 27.92 -0.65 21.58
CA ARG A 369 28.06 -0.37 20.15
C ARG A 369 28.36 1.11 19.88
N ALA A 370 27.74 2.04 20.62
CA ALA A 370 28.01 3.48 20.47
C ALA A 370 29.39 3.89 21.00
N GLN A 371 29.97 3.10 21.92
CA GLN A 371 31.31 3.30 22.48
C GLN A 371 32.41 2.65 21.61
N THR A 372 32.05 1.81 20.65
CA THR A 372 33.01 1.12 19.77
C THR A 372 33.13 1.85 18.43
N ASP A 373 34.36 2.09 17.99
CA ASP A 373 34.64 2.55 16.64
C ASP A 373 34.10 1.53 15.64
N PHE A 374 33.14 1.93 14.80
CA PHE A 374 32.62 1.05 13.76
C PHE A 374 33.01 1.59 12.38
N ALA A 375 33.56 0.71 11.56
CA ALA A 375 33.61 0.92 10.11
C ALA A 375 32.23 0.55 9.55
N HIS A 376 31.67 1.41 8.70
CA HIS A 376 30.52 1.00 7.88
C HIS A 376 30.98 -0.15 6.97
N VAL A 377 30.59 -1.38 7.29
CA VAL A 377 30.67 -2.47 6.33
C VAL A 377 29.66 -2.13 5.24
N VAL A 378 30.16 -1.78 4.06
CA VAL A 378 29.33 -1.64 2.85
C VAL A 378 29.11 -3.05 2.33
N GLU A 379 28.07 -3.72 2.83
CA GLU A 379 27.59 -4.93 2.14
C GLU A 379 26.76 -4.50 0.92
N PRO A 380 27.05 -5.03 -0.28
CA PRO A 380 26.20 -4.81 -1.43
C PRO A 380 24.84 -5.49 -1.20
N TYR A 381 23.85 -4.70 -0.79
CA TYR A 381 22.45 -5.11 -0.72
C TYR A 381 21.77 -4.85 -2.06
N SER A 382 21.46 -5.90 -2.80
CA SER A 382 20.52 -5.83 -3.93
C SER A 382 19.18 -6.39 -3.44
N PRO A 383 18.15 -5.56 -3.22
CA PRO A 383 16.84 -6.08 -2.87
C PRO A 383 16.36 -7.01 -4.00
N PRO A 384 15.74 -8.16 -3.69
CA PRO A 384 15.12 -8.97 -4.72
C PRO A 384 14.05 -8.15 -5.43
N SER A 385 14.17 -8.02 -6.75
CA SER A 385 13.10 -7.43 -7.57
C SER A 385 11.97 -8.46 -7.66
N THR A 386 10.97 -8.33 -6.80
CA THR A 386 9.69 -8.99 -7.01
C THR A 386 8.90 -8.16 -8.02
N ALA A 387 8.45 -8.80 -9.10
CA ALA A 387 7.56 -8.15 -10.05
C ALA A 387 6.31 -7.68 -9.31
N GLU A 388 5.95 -6.40 -9.51
CA GLU A 388 4.73 -5.83 -8.96
C GLU A 388 3.52 -6.62 -9.49
N VAL A 389 2.59 -6.96 -8.60
CA VAL A 389 1.36 -7.69 -8.98
C VAL A 389 0.45 -6.69 -9.69
N ILE A 390 0.52 -6.66 -11.02
CA ILE A 390 -0.34 -5.80 -11.83
C ILE A 390 -1.75 -6.40 -11.83
N LEU A 391 -2.68 -5.74 -11.14
CA LEU A 391 -4.09 -6.10 -11.12
C LEU A 391 -4.86 -5.29 -12.18
N PRO A 392 -5.75 -5.93 -12.96
CA PRO A 392 -6.55 -5.24 -13.97
C PRO A 392 -7.55 -4.26 -13.33
N MET A 393 -7.51 -2.98 -13.74
CA MET A 393 -8.32 -1.90 -13.13
C MET A 393 -9.84 -2.15 -13.19
N ARG A 394 -10.37 -2.75 -14.26
CA ARG A 394 -11.82 -2.86 -14.52
C ARG A 394 -12.45 -4.20 -14.13
N SER A 395 -11.66 -5.18 -13.70
CA SER A 395 -12.17 -6.51 -13.35
C SER A 395 -11.80 -6.86 -11.93
N LEU A 396 -12.76 -7.39 -11.18
CA LEU A 396 -12.54 -7.85 -9.81
C LEU A 396 -11.37 -8.87 -9.77
N PRO A 397 -10.36 -8.66 -8.92
CA PRO A 397 -9.26 -9.60 -8.80
C PRO A 397 -9.75 -11.00 -8.42
N THR A 398 -9.19 -12.03 -9.04
CA THR A 398 -9.57 -13.41 -8.72
C THR A 398 -8.88 -13.88 -7.45
N PRO A 399 -9.51 -14.74 -6.62
CA PRO A 399 -8.89 -15.22 -5.38
C PRO A 399 -7.54 -15.95 -5.56
N ALA A 400 -7.26 -16.44 -6.77
CA ALA A 400 -6.01 -17.11 -7.13
C ALA A 400 -4.75 -16.23 -6.97
N ILE A 401 -4.91 -14.89 -6.90
CA ILE A 401 -3.77 -13.97 -6.70
C ILE A 401 -3.03 -14.26 -5.39
N PHE A 402 -3.74 -14.66 -4.34
CA PHE A 402 -3.14 -14.91 -3.02
C PHE A 402 -2.42 -16.25 -2.95
N GLU A 403 -2.75 -17.20 -3.83
CA GLU A 403 -2.15 -18.54 -3.89
C GLU A 403 -0.89 -18.56 -4.80
N ARG A 404 -0.84 -17.69 -5.82
CA ARG A 404 0.24 -17.63 -6.81
C ARG A 404 1.26 -16.51 -6.55
N ALA A 405 1.11 -15.74 -5.48
CA ALA A 405 2.00 -14.62 -5.18
C ALA A 405 3.40 -15.09 -4.79
N GLY A 406 4.43 -14.60 -5.50
CA GLY A 406 5.84 -14.81 -5.12
C GLY A 406 6.17 -14.15 -3.77
N ASP A 407 5.70 -12.93 -3.55
CA ASP A 407 5.61 -12.33 -2.20
C ASP A 407 4.15 -12.02 -1.86
N LEU A 408 3.65 -12.71 -0.83
CA LEU A 408 2.30 -12.50 -0.33
C LEU A 408 2.10 -11.08 0.21
N LEU A 409 3.12 -10.44 0.81
CA LEU A 409 2.97 -9.09 1.35
C LEU A 409 2.73 -8.08 0.22
N SER A 410 3.59 -8.07 -0.81
CA SER A 410 3.38 -7.22 -1.99
C SER A 410 2.02 -7.46 -2.63
N CYS A 411 1.57 -8.72 -2.75
CA CYS A 411 0.26 -9.04 -3.32
C CYS A 411 -0.91 -8.49 -2.47
N LEU A 412 -0.84 -8.61 -1.15
CA LEU A 412 -1.88 -8.08 -0.26
C LEU A 412 -1.96 -6.56 -0.33
N VAL A 413 -0.80 -5.88 -0.33
CA VAL A 413 -0.74 -4.42 -0.46
C VAL A 413 -1.26 -3.95 -1.82
N GLY A 414 -0.89 -4.64 -2.91
CA GLY A 414 -1.42 -4.34 -4.24
C GLY A 414 -2.93 -4.55 -4.35
N PHE A 415 -3.46 -5.59 -3.69
CA PHE A 415 -4.90 -5.83 -3.60
C PHE A 415 -5.62 -4.73 -2.78
N GLU A 416 -5.07 -4.35 -1.63
CA GLU A 416 -5.59 -3.28 -0.77
C GLU A 416 -5.67 -1.94 -1.53
N LEU A 417 -4.65 -1.63 -2.32
CA LEU A 417 -4.61 -0.46 -3.18
C LEU A 417 -5.65 -0.55 -4.32
N TRP A 418 -5.79 -1.73 -4.95
CA TRP A 418 -6.83 -1.93 -5.97
C TRP A 418 -8.23 -1.69 -5.41
N ILE A 419 -8.50 -2.14 -4.18
CA ILE A 419 -9.79 -1.91 -3.51
C ILE A 419 -10.02 -0.42 -3.28
N GLU A 420 -9.01 0.29 -2.78
CA GLU A 420 -9.07 1.74 -2.54
C GLU A 420 -9.39 2.52 -3.83
N GLU A 421 -8.72 2.19 -4.94
CA GLU A 421 -8.80 2.96 -6.18
C GLU A 421 -9.93 2.52 -7.12
N ASN A 422 -10.26 1.23 -7.17
CA ASN A 422 -11.06 0.66 -8.26
C ASN A 422 -12.41 0.07 -7.81
N LEU A 423 -12.57 -0.38 -6.55
CA LEU A 423 -13.79 -1.08 -6.11
C LEU A 423 -15.05 -0.24 -6.33
N GLY A 424 -15.00 1.06 -6.04
CA GLY A 424 -16.15 1.96 -6.25
C GLY A 424 -16.59 2.05 -7.70
N SER A 425 -15.63 2.17 -8.64
CA SER A 425 -15.92 2.21 -10.08
C SER A 425 -16.43 0.86 -10.60
N TRP A 426 -15.84 -0.24 -10.10
CA TRP A 426 -16.28 -1.60 -10.43
C TRP A 426 -17.69 -1.87 -9.93
N LEU A 427 -18.04 -1.41 -8.72
CA LEU A 427 -19.37 -1.54 -8.14
C LEU A 427 -20.42 -0.84 -8.99
N VAL A 428 -20.18 0.40 -9.43
CA VAL A 428 -21.11 1.13 -10.31
C VAL A 428 -21.39 0.35 -11.60
N ALA A 429 -20.36 -0.27 -12.19
CA ALA A 429 -20.51 -1.07 -13.41
C ALA A 429 -21.23 -2.42 -13.18
N ASN A 430 -21.21 -2.96 -11.96
CA ASN A 430 -21.72 -4.30 -11.63
C ASN A 430 -22.91 -4.30 -10.65
N ILE A 431 -23.46 -3.14 -10.30
CA ILE A 431 -24.53 -3.00 -9.30
C ILE A 431 -25.79 -3.82 -9.66
N GLY A 432 -26.08 -3.95 -10.96
CA GLY A 432 -27.19 -4.74 -11.49
C GLY A 432 -26.87 -6.21 -11.78
N ASN A 433 -25.71 -6.72 -11.34
CA ASN A 433 -25.29 -8.11 -11.57
C ASN A 433 -25.33 -8.92 -10.25
N PRO A 434 -26.44 -9.66 -9.95
CA PRO A 434 -26.58 -10.41 -8.72
C PRO A 434 -25.53 -11.53 -8.55
N SER A 435 -24.95 -12.04 -9.64
CA SER A 435 -23.93 -13.09 -9.57
C SER A 435 -22.60 -12.60 -8.98
N ALA A 436 -22.36 -11.28 -9.01
CA ALA A 436 -21.16 -10.67 -8.45
C ALA A 436 -21.08 -10.79 -6.91
N CYS A 437 -22.20 -10.99 -6.22
CA CYS A 437 -22.20 -11.25 -4.77
C CYS A 437 -21.40 -12.51 -4.42
N GLN A 438 -21.47 -13.55 -5.24
CA GLN A 438 -20.72 -14.79 -5.00
C GLN A 438 -19.21 -14.57 -5.18
N ALA A 439 -18.81 -13.84 -6.23
CA ALA A 439 -17.41 -13.51 -6.47
C ALA A 439 -16.81 -12.67 -5.33
N LEU A 440 -17.59 -11.72 -4.78
CA LEU A 440 -17.17 -10.91 -3.63
C LEU A 440 -17.02 -11.77 -2.36
N LEU A 441 -17.95 -12.69 -2.08
CA LEU A 441 -17.86 -13.61 -0.95
C LEU A 441 -16.58 -14.47 -1.02
N GLU A 442 -16.31 -15.10 -2.16
CA GLU A 442 -15.13 -15.93 -2.36
C GLU A 442 -13.84 -15.12 -2.18
N LEU A 443 -13.82 -13.90 -2.72
CA LEU A 443 -12.69 -12.98 -2.59
C LEU A 443 -12.47 -12.56 -1.13
N MET A 444 -13.52 -12.21 -0.40
CA MET A 444 -13.47 -11.87 1.02
C MET A 444 -12.85 -13.01 1.85
N GLN A 445 -13.33 -14.24 1.66
CA GLN A 445 -12.85 -15.40 2.44
C GLN A 445 -11.36 -15.69 2.17
N LYS A 446 -10.95 -15.64 0.90
CA LYS A 446 -9.56 -15.92 0.50
C LYS A 446 -8.61 -14.80 0.90
N TYR A 447 -9.03 -13.54 0.77
CA TYR A 447 -8.29 -12.39 1.27
C TYR A 447 -8.09 -12.47 2.79
N HIS A 448 -9.17 -12.69 3.55
CA HIS A 448 -9.08 -12.79 5.01
C HIS A 448 -8.14 -13.90 5.45
N ALA A 449 -8.23 -15.11 4.86
CA ALA A 449 -7.34 -16.22 5.19
C ALA A 449 -5.86 -15.88 4.94
N ALA A 450 -5.56 -15.21 3.82
CA ALA A 450 -4.21 -14.82 3.45
C ALA A 450 -3.67 -13.68 4.32
N ALA A 451 -4.45 -12.61 4.48
CA ALA A 451 -4.11 -11.41 5.24
C ALA A 451 -3.97 -11.70 6.73
N LYS A 452 -4.92 -12.41 7.35
CA LYS A 452 -4.86 -12.76 8.79
C LYS A 452 -3.58 -13.51 9.13
N ARG A 453 -3.19 -14.47 8.28
CA ARG A 453 -1.93 -15.23 8.46
C ARG A 453 -0.70 -14.33 8.36
N LYS A 454 -0.67 -13.39 7.41
CA LYS A 454 0.48 -12.51 7.18
C LYS A 454 0.56 -11.34 8.17
N TYR A 455 -0.58 -10.86 8.67
CA TYR A 455 -0.69 -9.67 9.51
C TYR A 455 -0.85 -9.95 11.01
N ALA A 456 -0.86 -11.20 11.46
CA ALA A 456 -1.15 -11.58 12.85
C ALA A 456 -0.39 -10.79 13.94
N SER A 457 0.83 -10.30 13.66
CA SER A 457 1.66 -9.50 14.57
C SER A 457 1.62 -7.99 14.33
N HIS A 458 0.77 -7.50 13.43
CA HIS A 458 0.75 -6.11 12.94
C HIS A 458 -0.66 -5.51 13.08
N PRO A 459 -1.01 -4.91 14.23
CA PRO A 459 -2.37 -4.45 14.51
C PRO A 459 -2.88 -3.37 13.54
N GLU A 460 -2.00 -2.50 13.04
CA GLU A 460 -2.34 -1.53 11.98
C GLU A 460 -2.73 -2.22 10.66
N ARG A 461 -1.98 -3.25 10.25
CA ARG A 461 -2.30 -4.02 9.04
C ARG A 461 -3.54 -4.89 9.21
N LEU A 462 -3.79 -5.43 10.40
CA LEU A 462 -5.06 -6.07 10.73
C LEU A 462 -6.23 -5.08 10.61
N SER A 463 -6.04 -3.82 11.00
CA SER A 463 -7.07 -2.78 10.87
C SER A 463 -7.38 -2.46 9.40
N ILE A 464 -6.36 -2.40 8.54
CA ILE A 464 -6.55 -2.25 7.08
C ILE A 464 -7.25 -3.48 6.48
N MET A 465 -6.88 -4.69 6.91
CA MET A 465 -7.58 -5.90 6.48
C MET A 465 -9.06 -5.87 6.83
N LEU A 466 -9.40 -5.45 8.05
CA LEU A 466 -10.80 -5.30 8.46
C LEU A 466 -11.50 -4.24 7.60
N LEU A 467 -10.88 -3.08 7.39
CA LEU A 467 -11.41 -2.03 6.53
C LEU A 467 -11.78 -2.56 5.13
N VAL A 468 -10.86 -3.27 4.48
CA VAL A 468 -11.08 -3.89 3.16
C VAL A 468 -12.19 -4.94 3.19
N MET A 469 -12.24 -5.78 4.23
CA MET A 469 -13.32 -6.77 4.39
C MET A 469 -14.70 -6.11 4.46
N PHE A 470 -14.82 -4.98 5.15
CA PHE A 470 -16.07 -4.23 5.22
C PHE A 470 -16.38 -3.45 3.93
N GLU A 471 -15.38 -2.98 3.18
CA GLU A 471 -15.60 -2.40 1.84
C GLU A 471 -16.11 -3.44 0.83
N LEU A 472 -15.56 -4.66 0.85
CA LEU A 472 -16.07 -5.76 0.03
C LEU A 472 -17.51 -6.12 0.42
N TRP A 473 -17.81 -6.13 1.72
CA TRP A 473 -19.17 -6.37 2.20
C TRP A 473 -20.13 -5.26 1.81
N THR A 474 -19.76 -3.97 1.89
CA THR A 474 -20.67 -2.88 1.46
C THR A 474 -20.97 -2.96 -0.04
N ALA A 475 -19.99 -3.34 -0.87
CA ALA A 475 -20.21 -3.61 -2.29
C ALA A 475 -21.18 -4.79 -2.50
N LEU A 476 -20.99 -5.89 -1.76
CA LEU A 476 -21.86 -7.06 -1.81
C LEU A 476 -23.29 -6.70 -1.37
N ASP A 477 -23.42 -5.94 -0.29
CA ASP A 477 -24.66 -5.45 0.29
C ASP A 477 -25.44 -4.54 -0.67
N ALA A 478 -24.74 -3.63 -1.35
CA ALA A 478 -25.32 -2.75 -2.35
C ALA A 478 -25.90 -3.55 -3.54
N ILE A 479 -25.19 -4.57 -4.03
CA ILE A 479 -25.68 -5.45 -5.12
C ILE A 479 -26.89 -6.27 -4.65
N ALA A 480 -26.79 -6.90 -3.46
CA ALA A 480 -27.86 -7.75 -2.93
C ALA A 480 -29.15 -6.97 -2.67
N THR A 481 -29.05 -5.75 -2.12
CA THR A 481 -30.22 -4.87 -1.89
C THR A 481 -30.80 -4.28 -3.16
N THR A 482 -29.96 -4.04 -4.18
CA THR A 482 -30.44 -3.63 -5.52
C THR A 482 -31.21 -4.75 -6.20
N ALA A 483 -30.69 -5.98 -6.14
CA ALA A 483 -31.35 -7.16 -6.70
C ALA A 483 -32.64 -7.54 -5.93
N HIS A 484 -32.64 -7.37 -4.60
CA HIS A 484 -33.75 -7.75 -3.73
C HIS A 484 -34.06 -6.65 -2.71
N PRO A 485 -34.82 -5.60 -3.08
CA PRO A 485 -35.11 -4.45 -2.23
C PRO A 485 -35.81 -4.79 -0.89
N LEU A 486 -36.47 -5.95 -0.79
CA LEU A 486 -37.03 -6.43 0.48
C LEU A 486 -35.98 -6.48 1.60
N LEU A 487 -34.72 -6.77 1.26
CA LEU A 487 -33.61 -6.84 2.21
C LEU A 487 -33.37 -5.51 2.95
N LEU A 488 -33.71 -4.37 2.32
CA LEU A 488 -33.58 -3.04 2.94
C LEU A 488 -34.51 -2.86 4.15
N ARG A 489 -35.62 -3.61 4.23
CA ARG A 489 -36.56 -3.53 5.36
C ARG A 489 -36.07 -4.27 6.61
N TYR A 490 -34.98 -5.02 6.49
CA TYR A 490 -34.40 -5.82 7.55
C TYR A 490 -33.03 -5.26 7.98
N PRO A 491 -32.62 -5.51 9.24
CA PRO A 491 -31.37 -4.98 9.77
C PRO A 491 -30.15 -5.43 8.94
N PRO A 492 -29.13 -4.58 8.77
CA PRO A 492 -27.88 -4.94 8.09
C PRO A 492 -27.00 -5.90 8.92
N GLU A 493 -27.39 -6.21 10.16
CA GLU A 493 -26.73 -7.10 11.13
C GLU A 493 -25.39 -6.60 11.69
N ILE A 494 -24.69 -5.73 10.96
CA ILE A 494 -23.44 -5.06 11.36
C ILE A 494 -23.77 -3.64 11.86
N PRO A 495 -23.48 -3.32 13.14
CA PRO A 495 -23.75 -2.00 13.68
C PRO A 495 -22.71 -0.97 13.23
N SER A 496 -23.14 0.27 13.03
CA SER A 496 -22.24 1.38 12.63
C SER A 496 -21.18 1.74 13.67
N THR A 497 -21.32 1.30 14.93
CA THR A 497 -20.38 1.54 16.04
C THR A 497 -19.22 0.55 16.12
N LEU A 498 -19.20 -0.48 15.26
CA LEU A 498 -18.23 -1.59 15.34
C LEU A 498 -16.76 -1.15 15.13
N PHE A 499 -16.53 -0.04 14.43
CA PHE A 499 -15.22 0.33 13.88
C PHE A 499 -14.31 1.14 14.80
N GLY A 500 -14.80 1.54 15.98
CA GLY A 500 -14.05 2.36 16.94
C GLY A 500 -12.64 1.84 17.29
N PRO A 501 -12.41 0.51 17.40
CA PRO A 501 -11.09 -0.04 17.70
C PRO A 501 -10.07 -0.05 16.53
N LEU A 502 -10.45 0.34 15.30
CA LEU A 502 -9.54 0.27 14.14
C LEU A 502 -8.42 1.31 14.24
N LEU A 503 -7.18 0.88 14.02
CA LEU A 503 -5.99 1.74 13.98
C LEU A 503 -5.74 2.25 12.55
N LEU A 504 -6.38 3.36 12.19
CA LEU A 504 -6.26 4.00 10.87
C LEU A 504 -5.54 5.35 11.00
N SER A 505 -4.30 5.44 10.51
CA SER A 505 -3.46 6.63 10.65
C SER A 505 -3.53 7.60 9.45
N LYS A 506 -3.99 7.11 8.29
CA LYS A 506 -4.06 7.92 7.07
C LYS A 506 -5.45 8.53 6.90
N ARG A 507 -5.48 9.77 6.40
CA ARG A 507 -6.72 10.45 6.02
C ARG A 507 -7.55 9.63 5.01
N GLY A 508 -6.92 9.05 4.00
CA GLY A 508 -7.61 8.21 3.00
C GLY A 508 -8.32 7.01 3.61
N ASP A 509 -7.70 6.35 4.59
CA ASP A 509 -8.30 5.22 5.31
C ASP A 509 -9.49 5.64 6.19
N LEU A 510 -9.41 6.82 6.82
CA LEU A 510 -10.54 7.40 7.58
C LEU A 510 -11.70 7.81 6.67
N GLU A 511 -11.42 8.35 5.48
CA GLU A 511 -12.44 8.66 4.47
C GLU A 511 -13.11 7.37 3.93
N ARG A 512 -12.35 6.29 3.74
CA ARG A 512 -12.88 4.95 3.41
C ARG A 512 -13.80 4.44 4.51
N LEU A 513 -13.37 4.50 5.77
CA LEU A 513 -14.18 4.08 6.91
C LEU A 513 -15.48 4.88 7.00
N SER A 514 -15.42 6.20 6.81
CA SER A 514 -16.60 7.07 6.82
C SER A 514 -17.65 6.63 5.79
N ARG A 515 -17.25 6.20 4.59
CA ARG A 515 -18.18 5.67 3.58
C ARG A 515 -18.88 4.40 4.04
N ILE A 516 -18.16 3.51 4.72
CA ILE A 516 -18.73 2.26 5.27
C ILE A 516 -19.77 2.60 6.36
N GLU A 517 -19.43 3.48 7.30
CA GLU A 517 -20.35 3.91 8.36
C GLU A 517 -21.60 4.58 7.80
N LEU A 518 -21.46 5.43 6.77
CA LEU A 518 -22.59 6.08 6.10
C LEU A 518 -23.48 5.07 5.37
N HIS A 519 -22.90 4.07 4.72
CA HIS A 519 -23.65 2.97 4.10
C HIS A 519 -24.49 2.21 5.12
N ILE A 520 -23.88 1.83 6.26
CA ILE A 520 -24.57 1.12 7.34
C ILE A 520 -25.64 2.00 7.97
N LYS A 521 -25.37 3.27 8.27
CA LYS A 521 -26.37 4.21 8.80
C LYS A 521 -27.55 4.40 7.84
N SER A 522 -27.28 4.41 6.53
CA SER A 522 -28.33 4.46 5.50
C SER A 522 -29.17 3.17 5.44
N ARG A 523 -28.59 2.02 5.79
CA ARG A 523 -29.35 0.77 5.99
C ARG A 523 -30.16 0.79 7.28
N GLU A 524 -29.55 1.26 8.36
CA GLU A 524 -30.18 1.42 9.67
C GLU A 524 -31.39 2.38 9.61
N SER A 525 -31.39 3.40 8.74
CA SER A 525 -32.53 4.31 8.59
C SER A 525 -33.69 3.75 7.76
N ARG A 526 -33.48 2.64 7.03
CA ARG A 526 -34.48 2.04 6.11
C ARG A 526 -35.10 0.75 6.62
N PHE A 527 -34.49 0.09 7.61
CA PHE A 527 -35.08 -1.12 8.18
C PHE A 527 -36.26 -0.78 9.10
N THR A 528 -37.18 -1.73 9.24
CA THR A 528 -38.32 -1.58 10.14
C THR A 528 -37.93 -2.11 11.52
N ALA A 529 -38.10 -1.32 12.58
CA ALA A 529 -37.64 -1.68 13.94
C ALA A 529 -38.21 -3.00 14.48
N SER A 530 -39.39 -3.43 14.00
CA SER A 530 -40.01 -4.72 14.33
C SER A 530 -39.50 -5.91 13.51
N SER A 531 -38.73 -5.68 12.45
CA SER A 531 -38.20 -6.75 11.60
C SER A 531 -37.11 -7.53 12.34
N PRO A 532 -37.26 -8.86 12.49
CA PRO A 532 -36.27 -9.66 13.18
C PRO A 532 -34.96 -9.76 12.37
N SER A 533 -33.88 -10.14 13.06
CA SER A 533 -32.62 -10.49 12.39
C SER A 533 -32.84 -11.58 11.33
N LEU A 534 -32.11 -11.51 10.22
CA LEU A 534 -32.09 -12.56 9.19
C LEU A 534 -31.51 -13.88 9.71
N PHE A 535 -30.89 -13.86 10.88
CA PHE A 535 -30.23 -14.98 11.53
C PHE A 535 -31.03 -15.55 12.70
N ASN A 536 -32.23 -15.02 12.98
CA ASN A 536 -33.14 -15.61 13.97
C ASN A 536 -33.87 -16.83 13.40
N ASP A 537 -34.32 -17.72 14.30
CA ASP A 537 -35.21 -18.82 13.95
C ASP A 537 -36.49 -18.32 13.23
N PRO A 538 -37.10 -19.13 12.34
CA PRO A 538 -38.24 -18.69 11.54
C PRO A 538 -39.44 -18.19 12.37
N THR A 539 -39.97 -17.02 12.02
CA THR A 539 -41.19 -16.42 12.57
C THR A 539 -42.04 -15.83 11.44
N ALA A 540 -43.31 -15.49 11.70
CA ALA A 540 -44.23 -14.96 10.68
C ALA A 540 -43.74 -13.64 10.03
N ASP A 541 -42.85 -12.92 10.71
CA ASP A 541 -42.27 -11.66 10.24
C ASP A 541 -40.83 -11.79 9.73
N CYS A 542 -40.25 -12.99 9.72
CA CYS A 542 -38.90 -13.20 9.22
C CYS A 542 -38.82 -12.99 7.70
N PHE A 543 -37.62 -12.66 7.23
CA PHE A 543 -37.35 -12.34 5.83
C PHE A 543 -37.82 -13.46 4.88
N ALA A 544 -37.55 -14.72 5.23
CA ALA A 544 -37.89 -15.88 4.42
C ALA A 544 -39.40 -15.96 4.12
N VAL A 545 -40.23 -15.70 5.14
CA VAL A 545 -41.70 -15.74 5.02
C VAL A 545 -42.20 -14.58 4.16
N LYS A 546 -41.73 -13.35 4.41
CA LYS A 546 -42.13 -12.19 3.59
C LYS A 546 -41.67 -12.32 2.14
N PHE A 547 -40.50 -12.92 1.90
CA PHE A 547 -40.00 -13.19 0.56
C PHE A 547 -40.83 -14.24 -0.16
N TYR A 548 -41.17 -15.35 0.53
CA TYR A 548 -42.10 -16.35 0.00
C TYR A 548 -43.45 -15.73 -0.36
N ASP A 549 -44.01 -14.91 0.53
CA ASP A 549 -45.30 -14.25 0.32
C ASP A 549 -45.26 -13.29 -0.88
N ALA A 550 -44.10 -12.76 -1.26
CA ALA A 550 -43.95 -11.92 -2.44
C ALA A 550 -43.60 -12.69 -3.73
N SER A 551 -43.30 -14.00 -3.66
CA SER A 551 -42.71 -14.77 -4.76
C SER A 551 -43.67 -15.83 -5.32
N PRO A 552 -44.20 -15.65 -6.55
CA PRO A 552 -45.01 -16.67 -7.22
C PRO A 552 -44.26 -18.00 -7.44
N SER A 553 -42.98 -17.93 -7.82
CA SER A 553 -42.17 -19.12 -8.11
C SER A 553 -41.95 -20.01 -6.88
N LEU A 554 -41.89 -19.42 -5.68
CA LEU A 554 -41.80 -20.21 -4.44
C LEU A 554 -43.13 -20.87 -4.08
N ARG A 555 -44.28 -20.25 -4.41
CA ARG A 555 -45.59 -20.88 -4.22
C ARG A 555 -45.77 -22.05 -5.20
N GLU A 556 -45.33 -21.91 -6.44
CA GLU A 556 -45.30 -23.01 -7.41
C GLU A 556 -44.38 -24.14 -6.94
N LEU A 557 -43.22 -23.80 -6.37
CA LEU A 557 -42.31 -24.78 -5.78
C LEU A 557 -42.99 -25.56 -4.63
N ARG A 558 -43.73 -24.86 -3.75
CA ARG A 558 -44.51 -25.51 -2.69
C ARG A 558 -45.54 -26.49 -3.26
N VAL A 559 -46.34 -26.05 -4.23
CA VAL A 559 -47.36 -26.91 -4.87
C VAL A 559 -46.72 -28.15 -5.48
N LYS A 560 -45.58 -28.00 -6.16
CA LYS A 560 -44.84 -29.13 -6.73
C LYS A 560 -44.38 -30.12 -5.66
N VAL A 561 -43.80 -29.63 -4.56
CA VAL A 561 -43.35 -30.49 -3.44
C VAL A 561 -44.54 -31.22 -2.80
N GLU A 562 -45.66 -30.53 -2.60
CA GLU A 562 -46.88 -31.13 -2.03
C GLU A 562 -47.48 -32.19 -2.96
N GLN A 563 -47.52 -31.96 -4.27
CA GLN A 563 -48.00 -32.94 -5.26
C GLN A 563 -47.12 -34.20 -5.32
N GLU A 564 -45.79 -34.03 -5.33
CA GLU A 564 -44.86 -35.16 -5.33
C GLU A 564 -44.93 -35.93 -4.01
N SER A 565 -45.02 -35.24 -2.87
CA SER A 565 -45.19 -35.90 -1.56
C SER A 565 -46.54 -36.61 -1.43
N GLN A 566 -47.61 -36.10 -2.06
CA GLN A 566 -48.90 -36.79 -2.12
C GLN A 566 -48.80 -38.06 -2.95
N LYS A 567 -48.16 -37.99 -4.12
CA LYS A 567 -47.93 -39.17 -4.97
C LYS A 567 -47.12 -40.24 -4.24
N GLU A 568 -46.04 -39.86 -3.55
CA GLU A 568 -45.25 -40.80 -2.74
C GLU A 568 -46.08 -41.44 -1.62
N ARG A 569 -46.99 -40.68 -1.02
CA ARG A 569 -47.91 -41.19 0.00
C ARG A 569 -48.92 -42.18 -0.57
N ASP A 570 -49.47 -41.91 -1.75
CA ASP A 570 -50.43 -42.78 -2.44
C ASP A 570 -49.74 -44.09 -2.89
N ASP A 571 -48.54 -44.01 -3.46
CA ASP A 571 -47.73 -45.18 -3.83
C ASP A 571 -47.42 -46.04 -2.59
N LYS A 572 -47.14 -45.39 -1.45
CA LYS A 572 -46.87 -46.07 -0.18
C LYS A 572 -48.12 -46.69 0.45
N LEU A 573 -49.30 -46.12 0.20
CA LEU A 573 -50.58 -46.70 0.60
C LEU A 573 -50.84 -48.02 -0.12
N VAL A 574 -50.61 -48.08 -1.42
CA VAL A 574 -50.70 -49.33 -2.20
C VAL A 574 -49.70 -50.37 -1.69
N GLU A 575 -48.46 -49.99 -1.38
CA GLU A 575 -47.48 -50.91 -0.78
C GLU A 575 -47.95 -51.43 0.59
N TRP A 576 -48.54 -50.56 1.42
CA TRP A 576 -49.04 -50.93 2.73
C TRP A 576 -50.22 -51.90 2.65
N GLU A 577 -51.19 -51.62 1.77
CA GLU A 577 -52.35 -52.49 1.54
C GLU A 577 -51.89 -53.89 1.09
N GLY A 578 -50.97 -53.98 0.13
CA GLY A 578 -50.44 -55.26 -0.33
C GLY A 578 -49.70 -56.05 0.77
N LYS A 579 -48.90 -55.37 1.60
CA LYS A 579 -48.23 -56.00 2.75
C LYS A 579 -49.20 -56.42 3.85
N LYS A 580 -50.26 -55.63 4.07
CA LYS A 580 -51.31 -55.92 5.05
C LYS A 580 -52.11 -57.16 4.63
N GLU A 581 -52.46 -57.27 3.35
CA GLU A 581 -53.12 -58.45 2.79
C GLU A 581 -52.24 -59.72 2.92
N GLU A 582 -50.94 -59.61 2.64
CA GLU A 582 -49.98 -60.71 2.84
C GLU A 582 -49.91 -61.14 4.32
N TYR A 583 -49.85 -60.17 5.24
CA TYR A 583 -49.83 -60.42 6.67
C TYR A 583 -51.10 -61.12 7.15
N ASP A 584 -52.28 -60.61 6.76
CA ASP A 584 -53.56 -61.18 7.16
C ASP A 584 -53.73 -62.59 6.59
N LYS A 585 -53.25 -62.85 5.36
CA LYS A 585 -53.20 -64.20 4.76
C LYS A 585 -52.29 -65.16 5.51
N LEU A 586 -51.12 -64.70 5.97
CA LEU A 586 -50.21 -65.52 6.79
C LEU A 586 -50.79 -65.78 8.18
N MET A 587 -51.39 -64.78 8.82
CA MET A 587 -52.02 -64.92 10.13
C MET A 587 -53.24 -65.85 10.09
N GLY A 588 -54.06 -65.77 9.04
CA GLY A 588 -55.16 -66.72 8.84
C GLY A 588 -54.68 -68.18 8.73
N LYS A 589 -53.52 -68.42 8.09
CA LYS A 589 -52.90 -69.76 8.08
C LYS A 589 -52.37 -70.18 9.45
N VAL A 590 -51.80 -69.25 10.23
CA VAL A 590 -51.28 -69.51 11.58
C VAL A 590 -52.41 -69.87 12.54
N GLU A 591 -53.56 -69.20 12.46
CA GLU A 591 -54.75 -69.51 13.26
C GLU A 591 -55.29 -70.91 12.99
N ALA A 592 -55.22 -71.39 11.75
CA ALA A 592 -55.64 -72.72 11.35
C ALA A 592 -54.62 -73.85 11.65
N MET A 593 -53.44 -73.54 12.20
CA MET A 593 -52.38 -74.52 12.49
C MET A 593 -52.22 -74.73 14.00
N ASP A 594 -51.78 -75.92 14.39
CA ASP A 594 -51.28 -76.21 15.74
C ASP A 594 -49.75 -76.21 15.81
N CYS A 595 -49.21 -75.95 17.00
CA CYS A 595 -47.79 -76.07 17.23
C CYS A 595 -47.34 -77.52 17.16
N GLY A 596 -46.33 -77.83 16.34
CA GLY A 596 -45.71 -79.15 16.32
C GLY A 596 -45.09 -79.50 17.68
N VAL A 597 -45.29 -80.75 18.12
CA VAL A 597 -44.72 -81.28 19.36
C VAL A 597 -43.74 -82.40 19.02
N TRP A 598 -42.48 -82.22 19.42
CA TRP A 598 -41.42 -83.20 19.29
C TRP A 598 -41.15 -83.88 20.63
N ILE A 599 -41.18 -85.22 20.64
CA ILE A 599 -40.88 -86.04 21.82
C ILE A 599 -39.49 -86.65 21.63
N PRO A 600 -38.47 -86.28 22.44
CA PRO A 600 -37.16 -86.91 22.38
C PRO A 600 -37.29 -88.40 22.73
N ARG A 601 -36.85 -89.29 21.84
CA ARG A 601 -36.75 -90.73 22.12
C ARG A 601 -35.27 -91.12 22.11
N GLY A 602 -34.82 -91.77 23.17
CA GLY A 602 -33.47 -92.29 23.30
C GLY A 602 -33.46 -93.53 24.18
N THR A 603 -32.30 -94.11 24.43
CA THR A 603 -32.11 -95.17 25.43
C THR A 603 -31.40 -94.59 26.64
N ASP A 604 -31.89 -94.90 27.84
CA ASP A 604 -31.19 -94.52 29.07
C ASP A 604 -29.91 -95.36 29.28
N ARG A 605 -29.17 -95.08 30.36
CA ARG A 605 -27.91 -95.79 30.69
C ARG A 605 -28.10 -97.30 30.94
N GLN A 606 -29.34 -97.78 31.06
CA GLN A 606 -29.68 -99.18 31.32
C GLN A 606 -30.26 -99.85 30.05
N GLY A 607 -30.18 -99.19 28.89
CA GLY A 607 -30.67 -99.71 27.61
C GLY A 607 -32.19 -99.69 27.49
N LYS A 608 -32.92 -99.09 28.45
CA LYS A 608 -34.38 -98.99 28.37
C LYS A 608 -34.78 -97.81 27.49
N PRO A 609 -35.85 -97.93 26.69
CA PRO A 609 -36.41 -96.81 25.94
C PRO A 609 -36.81 -95.68 26.89
N TYR A 610 -36.14 -94.54 26.76
CA TYR A 610 -36.49 -93.28 27.41
C TYR A 610 -37.32 -92.43 26.44
N VAL A 611 -38.50 -92.02 26.91
CA VAL A 611 -39.34 -91.03 26.25
C VAL A 611 -39.25 -89.74 27.08
N GLY A 612 -38.62 -88.72 26.51
CA GLY A 612 -38.51 -87.42 27.13
C GLY A 612 -39.84 -86.68 27.16
N LYS A 613 -39.92 -85.61 27.97
CA LYS A 613 -41.10 -84.73 27.97
C LYS A 613 -41.35 -84.18 26.56
N PRO A 614 -42.62 -84.05 26.13
CA PRO A 614 -42.96 -83.37 24.88
C PRO A 614 -42.37 -81.96 24.88
N ARG A 615 -41.61 -81.62 23.83
CA ARG A 615 -41.05 -80.29 23.60
C ARG A 615 -41.65 -79.70 22.34
N HIS A 616 -41.59 -78.39 22.20
CA HIS A 616 -41.96 -77.76 20.95
C HIS A 616 -41.00 -78.16 19.82
N ASP A 617 -41.54 -78.50 18.65
CA ASP A 617 -40.73 -78.80 17.47
C ASP A 617 -39.89 -77.58 17.07
N ARG A 618 -38.59 -77.79 16.88
CA ARG A 618 -37.63 -76.74 16.48
C ARG A 618 -37.93 -76.21 15.07
N TYR A 619 -38.63 -76.99 14.25
CA TYR A 619 -39.04 -76.64 12.88
C TYR A 619 -40.54 -76.38 12.76
N CYS A 620 -41.22 -76.02 13.86
CA CYS A 620 -42.65 -75.77 13.86
C CYS A 620 -43.09 -74.82 12.73
N LEU A 621 -43.90 -75.33 11.81
CA LEU A 621 -44.38 -74.59 10.65
C LEU A 621 -45.27 -73.40 11.05
N LYS A 622 -46.13 -73.58 12.07
CA LYS A 622 -46.97 -72.50 12.63
C LYS A 622 -46.10 -71.33 13.08
N CYS A 623 -45.11 -71.59 13.93
CA CYS A 623 -44.20 -70.56 14.42
C CYS A 623 -43.31 -69.99 13.32
N ALA A 624 -42.95 -70.78 12.30
CA ALA A 624 -42.22 -70.28 11.14
C ALA A 624 -43.08 -69.30 10.30
N GLN A 625 -44.37 -69.58 10.09
CA GLN A 625 -45.30 -68.68 9.38
C GLN A 625 -45.62 -67.43 10.19
N GLU A 626 -45.82 -67.57 11.51
CA GLU A 626 -46.00 -66.43 12.42
C GLU A 626 -44.75 -65.54 12.42
N LYS A 627 -43.55 -66.14 12.42
CA LYS A 627 -42.29 -65.42 12.29
C LYS A 627 -42.15 -64.73 10.94
N LYS A 628 -42.62 -65.34 9.84
CA LYS A 628 -42.67 -64.71 8.51
C LYS A 628 -43.63 -63.52 8.50
N ALA A 629 -44.84 -63.67 9.04
CA ALA A 629 -45.81 -62.57 9.15
C ALA A 629 -45.23 -61.41 9.97
N LYS A 630 -44.67 -61.70 11.14
CA LYS A 630 -44.01 -60.71 12.01
C LYS A 630 -42.75 -60.09 11.39
N ALA A 631 -42.16 -60.73 10.37
CA ALA A 631 -41.01 -60.18 9.63
C ALA A 631 -41.42 -59.25 8.49
N ILE A 632 -42.72 -59.17 8.14
CA ILE A 632 -43.20 -58.17 7.18
C ILE A 632 -43.06 -56.79 7.82
N VAL A 633 -42.20 -55.98 7.22
CA VAL A 633 -41.90 -54.63 7.65
C VAL A 633 -42.17 -53.66 6.52
N ILE A 634 -42.71 -52.50 6.86
CA ILE A 634 -42.86 -51.37 5.96
C ILE A 634 -42.07 -50.18 6.51
N SER A 635 -41.44 -49.42 5.61
CA SER A 635 -40.80 -48.17 6.01
C SER A 635 -41.85 -47.08 6.18
N LYS A 636 -41.73 -46.24 7.21
CA LYS A 636 -42.59 -45.07 7.38
C LYS A 636 -42.42 -44.10 6.21
N HIS A 637 -43.51 -43.43 5.84
CA HIS A 637 -43.51 -42.29 4.94
C HIS A 637 -43.72 -41.01 5.75
N GLU A 638 -42.72 -40.11 5.75
CA GLU A 638 -42.79 -38.80 6.40
C GLU A 638 -43.21 -37.74 5.38
N TRP A 639 -44.20 -36.90 5.72
CA TRP A 639 -44.59 -35.76 4.87
C TRP A 639 -43.41 -34.80 4.66
N ALA A 640 -43.23 -34.30 3.43
CA ALA A 640 -42.02 -33.56 3.08
C ALA A 640 -41.91 -32.18 3.77
N LEU A 641 -43.03 -31.47 3.96
CA LEU A 641 -43.07 -30.10 4.48
C LEU A 641 -43.66 -30.02 5.91
N PRO A 642 -43.23 -29.06 6.75
CA PRO A 642 -43.85 -28.80 8.05
C PRO A 642 -45.35 -28.48 7.96
N ASN A 643 -46.12 -28.89 8.96
CA ASN A 643 -47.55 -28.55 9.05
C ASN A 643 -47.79 -27.08 9.40
N ASP A 644 -46.88 -26.48 10.16
CA ASP A 644 -46.93 -25.06 10.47
C ASP A 644 -46.63 -24.23 9.22
N ASP A 645 -47.54 -23.33 8.85
CA ASP A 645 -47.41 -22.54 7.63
C ASP A 645 -46.19 -21.62 7.63
N THR A 646 -45.82 -21.08 8.79
CA THR A 646 -44.62 -20.21 8.93
C THR A 646 -43.35 -21.01 8.63
N LEU A 647 -43.21 -22.19 9.24
CA LEU A 647 -42.09 -23.09 9.00
C LEU A 647 -42.07 -23.61 7.57
N CYS A 648 -43.24 -23.94 7.00
CA CYS A 648 -43.37 -24.36 5.62
C CYS A 648 -42.85 -23.29 4.64
N LYS A 649 -43.29 -22.05 4.78
CA LYS A 649 -42.83 -20.92 3.96
C LYS A 649 -41.32 -20.70 4.07
N ALA A 650 -40.78 -20.77 5.29
CA ALA A 650 -39.34 -20.62 5.52
C ALA A 650 -38.53 -21.76 4.88
N VAL A 651 -39.01 -23.01 4.97
CA VAL A 651 -38.39 -24.17 4.31
C VAL A 651 -38.39 -24.00 2.80
N VAL A 652 -39.52 -23.61 2.21
CA VAL A 652 -39.63 -23.43 0.75
C VAL A 652 -38.73 -22.28 0.27
N PHE A 653 -38.64 -21.19 1.04
CA PHE A 653 -37.66 -20.14 0.78
C PHE A 653 -36.24 -20.68 0.74
N GLU A 654 -35.79 -21.51 1.68
CA GLU A 654 -34.42 -22.05 1.64
C GLU A 654 -34.15 -22.92 0.41
N LEU A 655 -35.13 -23.71 -0.03
CA LEU A 655 -35.02 -24.54 -1.23
C LEU A 655 -34.84 -23.70 -2.50
N GLY A 656 -35.49 -22.53 -2.55
CA GLY A 656 -35.45 -21.60 -3.69
C GLY A 656 -34.72 -20.29 -3.43
N ALA A 657 -33.87 -20.20 -2.40
CA ALA A 657 -33.31 -18.90 -1.99
C ALA A 657 -32.40 -18.34 -3.10
N PRO A 658 -32.61 -17.09 -3.56
CA PRO A 658 -31.80 -16.49 -4.62
C PRO A 658 -30.30 -16.46 -4.28
N PRO A 659 -29.40 -16.77 -5.25
CA PRO A 659 -27.96 -16.83 -5.00
C PRO A 659 -27.36 -15.58 -4.35
N ALA A 660 -27.79 -14.37 -4.75
CA ALA A 660 -27.29 -13.12 -4.17
C ALA A 660 -27.62 -12.99 -2.67
N LEU A 661 -28.81 -13.43 -2.25
CA LEU A 661 -29.21 -13.43 -0.84
C LEU A 661 -28.46 -14.51 -0.04
N VAL A 662 -28.16 -15.65 -0.67
CA VAL A 662 -27.31 -16.69 -0.08
C VAL A 662 -25.91 -16.14 0.18
N SER A 663 -25.27 -15.57 -0.85
CA SER A 663 -23.93 -14.98 -0.71
C SER A 663 -23.92 -13.84 0.32
N TRP A 664 -24.99 -13.04 0.39
CA TRP A 664 -25.15 -12.01 1.41
C TRP A 664 -25.22 -12.58 2.83
N ARG A 665 -26.06 -13.59 3.06
CA ARG A 665 -26.18 -14.23 4.39
C ARG A 665 -24.86 -14.85 4.80
N ASP A 666 -24.19 -15.55 3.88
CA ASP A 666 -22.93 -16.22 4.15
C ASP A 666 -21.78 -15.22 4.41
N ALA A 667 -21.71 -14.11 3.66
CA ALA A 667 -20.71 -13.05 3.86
C ALA A 667 -20.92 -12.32 5.19
N THR A 668 -22.15 -11.89 5.46
CA THR A 668 -22.49 -11.18 6.70
C THR A 668 -22.25 -12.09 7.91
N PHE A 669 -22.66 -13.35 7.83
CA PHE A 669 -22.44 -14.31 8.91
C PHE A 669 -20.95 -14.63 9.11
N TYR A 670 -20.16 -14.70 8.03
CA TYR A 670 -18.71 -14.86 8.10
C TYR A 670 -18.02 -13.70 8.83
N LEU A 671 -18.40 -12.45 8.53
CA LEU A 671 -17.90 -11.28 9.25
C LEU A 671 -18.25 -11.35 10.74
N LEU A 672 -19.48 -11.72 11.07
CA LEU A 672 -19.93 -11.78 12.46
C LEU A 672 -19.23 -12.90 13.26
N GLN A 673 -19.04 -14.09 12.67
CA GLN A 673 -18.59 -15.27 13.40
C GLN A 673 -17.10 -15.57 13.30
N ASP A 674 -16.48 -15.36 12.15
CA ASP A 674 -15.09 -15.79 11.89
C ASP A 674 -14.10 -14.64 12.03
N VAL A 675 -14.60 -13.42 11.82
CA VAL A 675 -13.85 -12.19 11.97
C VAL A 675 -14.16 -11.51 13.30
N GLY A 676 -15.45 -11.36 13.64
CA GLY A 676 -15.89 -10.55 14.78
C GLY A 676 -15.88 -11.23 16.15
N ARG A 677 -15.96 -12.56 16.23
CA ARG A 677 -15.98 -13.29 17.52
C ARG A 677 -14.60 -13.81 17.92
N SER A 678 -14.26 -13.64 19.19
CA SER A 678 -13.05 -14.20 19.81
C SER A 678 -13.22 -15.64 20.28
N GLN A 679 -14.46 -16.07 20.58
CA GLN A 679 -14.78 -17.40 21.09
C GLN A 679 -15.85 -18.07 20.23
N ALA A 680 -15.69 -19.39 20.02
CA ALA A 680 -16.72 -20.21 19.42
C ALA A 680 -17.81 -20.49 20.46
N ILE A 681 -19.07 -20.23 20.10
CA ILE A 681 -20.23 -20.61 20.90
C ILE A 681 -20.80 -21.89 20.31
N GLU A 682 -20.70 -23.00 21.03
CA GLU A 682 -21.34 -24.25 20.64
C GLU A 682 -22.86 -24.15 20.82
N GLY A 683 -23.60 -24.57 19.80
CA GLY A 683 -25.04 -24.73 19.84
C GLY A 683 -25.45 -26.19 20.00
N PRO A 684 -26.75 -26.46 20.17
CA PRO A 684 -27.25 -27.83 20.29
C PRO A 684 -26.85 -28.68 19.08
N PRO A 685 -26.57 -29.98 19.29
CA PRO A 685 -26.18 -30.89 18.22
C PRO A 685 -27.30 -30.98 17.19
N ARG A 686 -26.95 -30.72 15.93
CA ARG A 686 -27.88 -30.86 14.80
C ARG A 686 -28.03 -32.32 14.42
N GLN A 687 -29.25 -32.71 14.05
CA GLN A 687 -29.56 -34.06 13.59
C GLN A 687 -29.81 -34.12 12.08
N GLN A 688 -30.41 -33.07 11.50
CA GLN A 688 -30.75 -33.03 10.08
C GLN A 688 -30.53 -31.63 9.48
N ILE A 689 -29.74 -31.51 8.41
CA ILE A 689 -29.63 -30.27 7.62
C ILE A 689 -30.76 -30.27 6.59
N LEU A 690 -31.47 -29.15 6.42
CA LEU A 690 -32.63 -29.06 5.53
C LEU A 690 -32.28 -29.42 4.09
N LEU A 691 -31.21 -28.84 3.54
CA LEU A 691 -30.80 -29.08 2.14
C LEU A 691 -30.23 -30.49 1.90
N ALA A 692 -29.96 -31.25 2.97
CA ALA A 692 -29.58 -32.66 2.92
C ALA A 692 -30.74 -33.60 3.27
N TYR A 693 -31.93 -33.07 3.58
CA TYR A 693 -33.10 -33.85 3.97
C TYR A 693 -33.64 -34.58 2.73
N PRO A 694 -33.66 -35.94 2.71
CA PRO A 694 -33.95 -36.68 1.49
C PRO A 694 -35.26 -36.30 0.77
N PRO A 695 -36.40 -36.08 1.47
CA PRO A 695 -37.65 -35.66 0.83
C PRO A 695 -37.62 -34.29 0.15
N LEU A 696 -36.67 -33.42 0.49
CA LEU A 696 -36.59 -32.05 -0.07
C LEU A 696 -35.30 -31.79 -0.86
N LYS A 697 -34.28 -32.64 -0.73
CA LYS A 697 -32.96 -32.48 -1.36
C LYS A 697 -33.04 -32.41 -2.90
N GLY A 698 -34.05 -33.03 -3.51
CA GLY A 698 -34.31 -33.00 -4.94
C GLY A 698 -34.91 -31.68 -5.45
N HIS A 699 -35.52 -30.89 -4.57
CA HIS A 699 -36.23 -29.66 -4.92
C HIS A 699 -35.41 -28.39 -4.75
N THR A 700 -34.14 -28.50 -4.33
CA THR A 700 -33.27 -27.33 -4.20
C THR A 700 -32.96 -26.75 -5.58
N GLN A 701 -33.34 -25.50 -5.84
CA GLN A 701 -33.20 -24.86 -7.15
C GLN A 701 -31.77 -24.38 -7.45
N HIS A 702 -30.95 -24.17 -6.42
CA HIS A 702 -29.57 -23.70 -6.55
C HIS A 702 -28.60 -24.55 -5.72
N GLY A 703 -27.32 -24.16 -5.67
CA GLY A 703 -26.28 -24.88 -4.94
C GLY A 703 -26.67 -25.17 -3.49
N ARG A 704 -26.40 -26.41 -3.04
CA ARG A 704 -26.63 -26.88 -1.66
C ARG A 704 -25.50 -26.55 -0.70
N ASP A 705 -24.34 -26.18 -1.23
CA ASP A 705 -23.18 -25.78 -0.45
C ASP A 705 -23.36 -24.32 -0.04
N ARG A 706 -24.06 -24.13 1.08
CA ARG A 706 -24.38 -22.82 1.66
C ARG A 706 -24.09 -22.88 3.14
N ARG A 707 -23.52 -21.81 3.68
CA ARG A 707 -23.15 -21.78 5.09
C ARG A 707 -24.37 -21.62 6.00
N VAL A 708 -25.22 -20.64 5.71
CA VAL A 708 -26.41 -20.33 6.51
C VAL A 708 -27.63 -20.97 5.85
N THR A 709 -28.28 -21.88 6.58
CA THR A 709 -29.50 -22.59 6.15
C THR A 709 -30.30 -23.00 7.37
N LEU A 710 -31.45 -23.63 7.17
CA LEU A 710 -32.18 -24.30 8.23
C LEU A 710 -31.63 -25.71 8.53
N GLY A 711 -31.65 -26.09 9.80
CA GLY A 711 -31.41 -27.45 10.30
C GLY A 711 -32.37 -27.78 11.42
N SER A 712 -32.48 -29.07 11.76
CA SER A 712 -33.30 -29.53 12.88
C SER A 712 -32.48 -30.23 13.95
N VAL A 713 -32.84 -29.96 15.20
CA VAL A 713 -32.36 -30.67 16.39
C VAL A 713 -33.03 -32.04 16.57
N VAL A 714 -34.13 -32.30 15.85
CA VAL A 714 -34.84 -33.58 15.85
C VAL A 714 -34.37 -34.39 14.64
N LYS A 715 -34.05 -35.68 14.85
CA LYS A 715 -33.79 -36.59 13.73
C LYS A 715 -35.05 -36.71 12.89
N SER A 716 -34.90 -36.71 11.57
CA SER A 716 -35.99 -37.19 10.71
C SER A 716 -36.38 -38.60 11.16
N MET A 717 -37.68 -38.91 11.10
CA MET A 717 -38.17 -40.27 11.33
C MET A 717 -37.45 -41.29 10.43
N LEU A 718 -37.00 -40.87 9.24
CA LEU A 718 -36.22 -41.65 8.28
C LEU A 718 -34.79 -42.00 8.76
N GLN A 719 -34.28 -41.38 9.81
CA GLN A 719 -32.97 -41.68 10.42
C GLN A 719 -33.09 -42.30 11.83
N SER A 720 -34.31 -42.42 12.34
CA SER A 720 -34.57 -42.99 13.66
C SER A 720 -34.66 -44.53 13.58
N HIS A 721 -34.48 -45.24 14.70
CA HIS A 721 -34.72 -46.69 14.76
C HIS A 721 -36.20 -47.06 14.51
N TYR A 722 -37.09 -46.07 14.40
CA TYR A 722 -38.52 -46.23 14.08
C TYR A 722 -38.83 -46.25 12.58
N ILE A 723 -37.83 -46.29 11.67
CA ILE A 723 -38.08 -46.35 10.22
C ILE A 723 -38.99 -47.52 9.86
N LYS A 724 -38.82 -48.67 10.53
CA LYS A 724 -39.60 -49.89 10.27
C LYS A 724 -40.74 -49.97 11.27
N SER A 725 -41.96 -50.04 10.76
CA SER A 725 -43.14 -50.34 11.55
C SER A 725 -43.65 -51.73 11.26
N SER A 726 -44.13 -52.40 12.31
CA SER A 726 -45.03 -53.55 12.16
C SER A 726 -46.38 -53.04 11.65
N LEU A 727 -47.05 -53.85 10.84
CA LEU A 727 -48.28 -53.47 10.14
C LEU A 727 -49.47 -53.10 11.06
N ASN A 728 -49.40 -53.41 12.36
CA ASN A 728 -50.55 -53.33 13.27
C ASN A 728 -50.49 -52.25 14.36
N VAL A 729 -49.33 -51.62 14.65
CA VAL A 729 -49.18 -50.84 15.91
C VAL A 729 -48.79 -49.37 15.68
N ASP A 730 -48.05 -49.06 14.62
CA ASP A 730 -47.55 -47.70 14.38
C ASP A 730 -48.19 -47.05 13.14
N PRO A 731 -48.42 -45.73 13.15
CA PRO A 731 -48.80 -45.01 11.94
C PRO A 731 -47.67 -45.10 10.90
N VAL A 732 -47.96 -45.72 9.76
CA VAL A 732 -47.03 -45.83 8.62
C VAL A 732 -46.84 -44.48 7.92
N PHE A 733 -47.89 -43.64 7.92
CA PHE A 733 -47.85 -42.28 7.41
C PHE A 733 -47.70 -41.31 8.57
N VAL A 734 -46.59 -40.58 8.60
CA VAL A 734 -46.31 -39.59 9.63
C VAL A 734 -46.19 -38.20 9.04
N ASN A 735 -46.54 -37.19 9.84
CA ASN A 735 -46.30 -35.79 9.48
C ASN A 735 -44.81 -35.47 9.57
N ASN A 736 -44.41 -34.37 8.96
CA ASN A 736 -43.03 -33.88 9.06
C ASN A 736 -42.65 -33.64 10.52
N GLY A 737 -41.60 -34.32 10.98
CA GLY A 737 -41.10 -34.21 12.35
C GLY A 737 -39.98 -33.19 12.54
N LEU A 738 -39.58 -32.48 11.48
CA LEU A 738 -38.52 -31.49 11.59
C LEU A 738 -39.03 -30.25 12.33
N VAL A 739 -38.17 -29.73 13.20
CA VAL A 739 -38.27 -28.37 13.76
C VAL A 739 -37.15 -27.54 13.13
N PRO A 740 -37.40 -26.83 12.01
CA PRO A 740 -36.38 -26.05 11.32
C PRO A 740 -35.96 -24.83 12.13
N LYS A 741 -34.65 -24.69 12.34
CA LYS A 741 -33.98 -23.59 13.04
C LYS A 741 -32.77 -23.11 12.25
N MET A 742 -32.33 -21.88 12.47
CA MET A 742 -31.15 -21.35 11.78
C MET A 742 -29.88 -22.11 12.16
N CYS A 743 -29.11 -22.52 11.16
CA CYS A 743 -27.98 -23.43 11.28
C CYS A 743 -26.78 -22.95 10.44
N ASP A 744 -25.57 -23.03 11.04
CA ASP A 744 -24.29 -22.90 10.34
C ASP A 744 -23.82 -24.30 9.89
N THR A 745 -23.67 -24.52 8.59
CA THR A 745 -23.21 -25.81 8.04
C THR A 745 -21.69 -25.98 8.12
N SER A 746 -20.93 -24.89 8.25
CA SER A 746 -19.45 -24.91 8.20
C SER A 746 -18.79 -25.45 9.48
N LYS A 747 -19.45 -25.30 10.64
CA LYS A 747 -18.98 -25.79 11.94
C LYS A 747 -19.90 -26.91 12.42
N THR A 748 -19.37 -27.98 13.02
CA THR A 748 -20.14 -29.20 13.33
C THR A 748 -21.23 -29.03 14.39
N ASN A 749 -21.16 -28.03 15.30
CA ASN A 749 -22.12 -27.84 16.40
C ASN A 749 -22.33 -26.34 16.79
N THR A 750 -22.81 -25.46 15.91
CA THR A 750 -23.12 -24.06 16.28
C THR A 750 -24.50 -23.62 15.79
N SER A 751 -25.38 -23.19 16.72
CA SER A 751 -26.63 -22.51 16.41
C SER A 751 -26.38 -21.02 16.15
N VAL A 752 -27.15 -20.45 15.24
CA VAL A 752 -26.95 -19.08 14.72
C VAL A 752 -27.48 -18.00 15.68
N ASN A 753 -28.35 -18.34 16.65
CA ASN A 753 -29.06 -17.35 17.48
C ASN A 753 -28.14 -16.38 18.23
N ARG A 754 -28.39 -15.08 18.04
CA ARG A 754 -27.79 -13.97 18.79
C ARG A 754 -28.54 -13.83 20.12
N SER A 755 -27.95 -14.26 21.23
CA SER A 755 -28.42 -13.82 22.55
C SER A 755 -28.18 -12.31 22.65
N SER A 756 -29.23 -11.56 22.95
CA SER A 756 -29.17 -10.13 23.26
C SER A 756 -28.39 -9.91 24.55
N THR A 757 -27.07 -9.83 24.47
CA THR A 757 -26.25 -9.15 25.47
C THR A 757 -25.97 -7.76 24.90
N HIS A 758 -26.71 -6.79 25.43
CA HIS A 758 -26.43 -5.36 25.30
C HIS A 758 -25.09 -5.01 25.94
#